data_AF-A0A353GRM5-F1
#
_entry.id   AF-A0A353GRM5-F1
#
_cell.length_a   1.000
_cell.length_b   1.000
_cell.length_c   1.000
_cell.angle_alpha   90.00
_cell.angle_beta   90.00
_cell.angle_gamma   90.00
#
_symmetry.space_group_name_H-M   'P 1'
#
loop_
_entity.id
_entity.type
_entity.pdbx_description
1 polymer ?
#
loop_
_entity_poly.entity_id
_entity_poly.type
_entity_poly.pdbx_seq_one_letter_code
_entity_poly.pdbx_strand_id
1 'polypeptide(L)'
;MIHHTKKFCCYAELLQLSDNAIYTWRLDGEIDSWNHGAELLYGFNETEALGHNSHDLLQTCFPCPLREMESVLRQSRHWEGELVEQTKDGRTVTVSTKFLLVYGEDEVERVLEITRDITEHKRMENENRSLTKFLSENPNPILRLSREGVILYTNEASGALLQMWDCVIGDTVPESFYQVVTETFISHLERTVDIECNQRIYSLNIVLIADMGYVNIYGSDITERKRVEKLLRESEAHFRVAVKNSNFVLSQFDRDLRYTWMHNPHPDFDASLMIDRRGEELENSQGMRRLDALKRQVLENGKGVREEIFFDRSDGQHTYDMIIEPIYDGAGAVIGGTSCALDITGHKRAEVALMESKAKLELVFSSMNDALFFVSADGELIDFNDAFVSFYRFKEREECIRTISGYLDYHEEWFPDGTPVPVSMGPVCRALRGESGTAQYKIRKKETGETWWASYSFAPMRDKDGKIVGCVCVARDITQQKQMDEALRISEERFRLALIHSPVNISSQDLNLVYTWQYNPQLGYAVDEVIGKTDPELLPFETARQLMDMKQKAIITGTQVRSEVSIVNQNEILYYDFTIEPLRNQQGDIVGVNNIMVDITERKRTEVVLRRQAEMLNLSYEAMFAWELNGVVISWNQGAQRLYGYSSEEAINSSGHELLKTKFPIELDKIKTMLVQDKTWSGELVHTTKNGGTITVESRLQLIQDDLGRLIVLETNRDTTQRKQALEALYETTNYLENLIDYANAPIIVWNPNFRITRFNHAFERLTGLKAGEVIGKFLDILFPESSIADSSDFIERTSKGEFWETVEIPILRTDGTIRTVLWNSANICEKDGVTVAATIAQGQDITERKYAEAALQVKKEELTTANEELQAQQEELAAANEELQSQTEELNSTYQELQRQTEEIRKQAEATARERDVAEQRAAELDATISSIAAGVIIYDNMGNVIRINDYAHILYKFTSDDYPLPFQECLAGLQMHKSDGVPYATEETPLNRALRGEVIRDEEMMI
;
A
#
# COMPACT_ATOMS: atom_id res chain seq x y z
N MET A 1 -21.15 11.59 59.23
CA MET A 1 -22.19 12.62 58.99
C MET A 1 -21.67 14.00 58.56
N ILE A 2 -20.57 14.53 59.10
CA ILE A 2 -20.05 15.87 58.72
C ILE A 2 -19.55 15.93 57.25
N HIS A 3 -19.03 14.83 56.71
CA HIS A 3 -18.64 14.72 55.30
C HIS A 3 -19.84 14.74 54.34
N HIS A 4 -21.02 14.45 54.87
CA HIS A 4 -22.23 14.41 54.09
C HIS A 4 -22.84 15.79 53.97
N THR A 5 -22.95 16.59 55.04
CA THR A 5 -23.33 18.02 54.99
C THR A 5 -22.37 18.87 54.16
N LYS A 6 -21.06 18.57 54.22
CA LYS A 6 -20.02 19.16 53.35
C LYS A 6 -20.26 18.91 51.86
N LYS A 7 -20.78 17.73 51.53
CA LYS A 7 -21.20 17.34 50.19
C LYS A 7 -22.43 18.14 49.75
N PHE A 8 -23.41 18.34 50.64
CA PHE A 8 -24.70 19.02 50.36
C PHE A 8 -24.61 20.50 49.96
N CYS A 9 -23.83 21.34 50.65
CA CYS A 9 -23.65 22.75 50.25
C CYS A 9 -22.82 22.87 48.97
N CYS A 10 -21.77 22.04 48.83
CA CYS A 10 -21.08 21.88 47.57
C CYS A 10 -22.05 21.44 46.46
N TYR A 11 -23.08 20.61 46.73
CA TYR A 11 -24.02 20.15 45.71
C TYR A 11 -24.97 21.25 45.19
N ALA A 12 -25.45 22.14 46.05
CA ALA A 12 -26.26 23.29 45.60
C ALA A 12 -25.42 24.30 44.80
N GLU A 13 -24.17 24.54 45.22
CA GLU A 13 -23.21 25.36 44.46
C GLU A 13 -22.75 24.66 43.17
N LEU A 14 -22.61 23.32 43.15
CA LEU A 14 -22.30 22.53 41.97
C LEU A 14 -23.45 22.55 40.95
N LEU A 15 -24.71 22.65 41.39
CA LEU A 15 -25.87 22.87 40.50
C LEU A 15 -25.89 24.29 39.91
N GLN A 16 -25.33 25.28 40.62
CA GLN A 16 -25.11 26.64 40.11
C GLN A 16 -23.87 26.73 39.20
N LEU A 17 -22.86 25.89 39.42
CA LEU A 17 -21.68 25.77 38.56
C LEU A 17 -21.90 24.85 37.36
N SER A 18 -23.06 24.20 37.29
CA SER A 18 -23.43 23.38 36.15
C SER A 18 -23.81 24.26 34.97
N ASP A 19 -23.27 23.92 33.80
CA ASP A 19 -23.67 24.53 32.53
C ASP A 19 -25.09 24.10 32.07
N ASN A 20 -25.83 23.29 32.85
CA ASN A 20 -27.23 22.92 32.56
C ASN A 20 -28.21 23.91 33.23
N ALA A 21 -29.30 24.26 32.54
CA ALA A 21 -30.35 25.14 33.03
C ALA A 21 -31.32 24.39 33.95
N ILE A 22 -31.57 24.91 35.16
CA ILE A 22 -32.39 24.24 36.19
C ILE A 22 -33.24 25.29 36.91
N TYR A 23 -34.56 25.09 36.96
CA TYR A 23 -35.50 26.05 37.53
C TYR A 23 -36.82 25.39 37.98
N THR A 24 -37.66 26.08 38.76
CA THR A 24 -38.95 25.54 39.28
C THR A 24 -40.11 26.49 39.04
N TRP A 25 -41.32 25.94 38.88
CA TRP A 25 -42.54 26.71 38.66
C TRP A 25 -43.79 26.05 39.29
N ARG A 26 -44.84 26.85 39.53
CA ARG A 26 -46.10 26.42 40.18
C ARG A 26 -47.14 25.92 39.17
N LEU A 27 -48.19 25.23 39.63
CA LEU A 27 -49.20 24.63 38.73
C LEU A 27 -49.99 25.64 37.86
N ASP A 28 -49.91 26.94 38.11
CA ASP A 28 -50.44 28.02 37.26
C ASP A 28 -49.41 28.55 36.23
N GLY A 29 -48.19 28.01 36.28
CA GLY A 29 -47.07 28.27 35.37
C GLY A 29 -46.07 29.33 35.85
N GLU A 30 -46.27 29.96 37.01
CA GLU A 30 -45.38 31.02 37.53
C GLU A 30 -44.01 30.47 37.97
N ILE A 31 -42.90 31.06 37.49
CA ILE A 31 -41.52 30.70 37.87
C ILE A 31 -41.20 31.17 39.30
N ASP A 32 -40.67 30.27 40.13
CA ASP A 32 -40.27 30.56 41.52
C ASP A 32 -38.81 30.21 41.88
N SER A 33 -38.00 29.65 40.96
CA SER A 33 -36.52 29.60 41.05
C SER A 33 -35.86 29.64 39.66
N TRP A 34 -34.58 30.04 39.54
CA TRP A 34 -33.81 30.12 38.27
C TRP A 34 -32.28 30.03 38.53
N ASN A 35 -31.53 29.09 37.92
CA ASN A 35 -30.07 28.92 38.18
C ASN A 35 -29.15 29.64 37.15
N HIS A 36 -27.85 29.71 37.43
CA HIS A 36 -26.85 30.32 36.54
C HIS A 36 -26.75 29.64 35.16
N GLY A 37 -26.89 28.31 35.09
CA GLY A 37 -26.98 27.61 33.81
C GLY A 37 -28.16 28.09 32.97
N ALA A 38 -29.29 28.44 33.59
CA ALA A 38 -30.45 29.00 32.91
C ALA A 38 -30.22 30.47 32.48
N GLU A 39 -29.48 31.25 33.27
CA GLU A 39 -29.03 32.58 32.84
C GLU A 39 -28.10 32.53 31.62
N LEU A 40 -27.14 31.59 31.63
CA LEU A 40 -26.22 31.39 30.50
C LEU A 40 -26.97 30.91 29.26
N LEU A 41 -27.96 30.02 29.43
CA LEU A 41 -28.71 29.46 28.32
C LEU A 41 -29.66 30.48 27.68
N TYR A 42 -30.47 31.16 28.50
CA TYR A 42 -31.58 32.00 28.03
C TYR A 42 -31.30 33.51 28.10
N GLY A 43 -30.29 33.96 28.84
CA GLY A 43 -29.90 35.38 28.93
C GLY A 43 -30.80 36.26 29.81
N PHE A 44 -31.84 35.69 30.42
CA PHE A 44 -32.62 36.33 31.48
C PHE A 44 -31.94 36.09 32.82
N ASN A 45 -31.71 37.16 33.59
CA ASN A 45 -31.23 36.99 34.96
C ASN A 45 -32.38 36.56 35.87
N GLU A 46 -32.05 35.99 37.03
CA GLU A 46 -33.03 35.47 37.99
C GLU A 46 -34.16 36.48 38.32
N THR A 47 -33.84 37.75 38.53
CA THR A 47 -34.84 38.80 38.86
C THR A 47 -35.79 39.17 37.73
N GLU A 48 -35.39 38.94 36.47
CA GLU A 48 -36.23 39.16 35.30
C GLU A 48 -37.14 37.97 35.00
N ALA A 49 -36.76 36.77 35.45
CA ALA A 49 -37.50 35.55 35.18
C ALA A 49 -38.56 35.21 36.24
N LEU A 50 -38.26 35.49 37.51
CA LEU A 50 -39.14 35.19 38.64
C LEU A 50 -40.48 35.93 38.58
N GLY A 51 -41.58 35.25 38.95
CA GLY A 51 -42.93 35.82 39.01
C GLY A 51 -43.64 35.97 37.66
N HIS A 52 -42.94 35.69 36.57
CA HIS A 52 -43.53 35.56 35.25
C HIS A 52 -44.00 34.13 35.01
N ASN A 53 -45.03 33.97 34.17
CA ASN A 53 -45.39 32.65 33.68
C ASN A 53 -44.24 32.13 32.82
N SER A 54 -43.70 30.96 33.17
CA SER A 54 -42.55 30.31 32.53
C SER A 54 -42.73 30.20 31.02
N HIS A 55 -43.90 29.75 30.62
CA HIS A 55 -44.23 29.47 29.23
C HIS A 55 -44.37 30.75 28.40
N ASP A 56 -44.88 31.82 29.00
CA ASP A 56 -44.98 33.12 28.32
C ASP A 56 -43.63 33.83 28.24
N LEU A 57 -42.83 33.80 29.31
CA LEU A 57 -41.53 34.46 29.39
C LEU A 57 -40.55 33.89 28.36
N LEU A 58 -40.44 32.57 28.30
CA LEU A 58 -39.56 31.86 27.37
C LEU A 58 -40.20 31.68 25.98
N GLN A 59 -41.44 32.16 25.81
CA GLN A 59 -42.27 31.94 24.62
C GLN A 59 -42.28 30.46 24.20
N THR A 60 -42.49 29.59 25.17
CA THR A 60 -42.35 28.14 25.03
C THR A 60 -43.38 27.61 24.04
N CYS A 61 -42.88 26.92 23.02
CA CYS A 61 -43.72 26.18 22.10
C CYS A 61 -43.80 24.71 22.55
N PHE A 62 -44.99 24.28 22.97
CA PHE A 62 -45.21 22.93 23.46
C PHE A 62 -45.41 21.92 22.35
N PRO A 63 -44.95 20.67 22.54
CA PRO A 63 -45.17 19.58 21.60
C PRO A 63 -46.62 19.08 21.58
N CYS A 64 -47.38 19.28 22.67
CA CYS A 64 -48.81 18.92 22.75
C CYS A 64 -49.58 19.88 23.66
N PRO A 65 -50.92 19.88 23.63
CA PRO A 65 -51.72 20.78 24.45
C PRO A 65 -51.40 20.63 25.94
N LEU A 66 -51.18 21.75 26.63
CA LEU A 66 -50.70 21.77 28.03
C LEU A 66 -51.53 20.90 28.99
N ARG A 67 -52.85 20.83 28.79
CA ARG A 67 -53.76 19.97 29.59
C ARG A 67 -53.46 18.47 29.49
N GLU A 68 -52.94 18.01 28.35
CA GLU A 68 -52.54 16.62 28.19
C GLU A 68 -51.23 16.34 28.92
N MET A 69 -50.27 17.28 28.86
CA MET A 69 -49.01 17.20 29.60
C MET A 69 -49.25 17.19 31.10
N GLU A 70 -50.12 18.08 31.59
CA GLU A 70 -50.53 18.15 32.99
C GLU A 70 -51.24 16.86 33.45
N SER A 71 -52.04 16.23 32.59
CA SER A 71 -52.69 14.95 32.87
C SER A 71 -51.67 13.82 33.05
N VAL A 72 -50.63 13.77 32.20
CA VAL A 72 -49.53 12.80 32.32
C VAL A 72 -48.75 13.06 33.59
N LEU A 73 -48.32 14.31 33.78
CA LEU A 73 -47.55 14.77 34.92
C LEU A 73 -48.21 14.34 36.25
N ARG A 74 -49.55 14.53 36.39
CA ARG A 74 -50.33 14.12 37.57
C ARG A 74 -50.45 12.60 37.77
N GLN A 75 -50.36 11.80 36.70
CA GLN A 75 -50.43 10.33 36.76
C GLN A 75 -49.06 9.68 37.00
N SER A 76 -48.01 10.12 36.32
CA SER A 76 -46.66 9.52 36.34
C SER A 76 -45.68 10.20 37.29
N ARG A 77 -46.05 11.36 37.86
CA ARG A 77 -45.20 12.19 38.73
C ARG A 77 -44.00 12.84 38.03
N HIS A 78 -43.84 12.62 36.74
CA HIS A 78 -42.78 13.22 35.94
C HIS A 78 -43.22 13.29 34.48
N TRP A 79 -42.65 14.24 33.77
CA TRP A 79 -42.77 14.38 32.33
C TRP A 79 -41.40 14.71 31.76
N GLU A 80 -41.11 14.25 30.55
CA GLU A 80 -39.84 14.47 29.89
C GLU A 80 -40.12 14.70 28.41
N GLY A 81 -39.48 15.71 27.83
CA GLY A 81 -39.72 16.08 26.46
C GLY A 81 -38.86 17.22 25.97
N GLU A 82 -38.87 17.42 24.65
CA GLU A 82 -38.16 18.51 24.00
C GLU A 82 -39.06 19.74 23.94
N LEU A 83 -38.48 20.89 24.23
CA LEU A 83 -39.15 22.18 24.12
C LEU A 83 -38.37 23.09 23.17
N VAL A 84 -39.09 23.99 22.53
CA VAL A 84 -38.51 25.07 21.73
C VAL A 84 -38.82 26.38 22.43
N GLU A 85 -37.76 27.08 22.78
CA GLU A 85 -37.82 28.26 23.65
C GLU A 85 -36.95 29.37 23.08
N GLN A 86 -37.23 30.61 23.48
CA GLN A 86 -36.46 31.78 23.07
C GLN A 86 -35.65 32.36 24.21
N THR A 87 -34.39 32.65 23.90
CA THR A 87 -33.55 33.49 24.73
C THR A 87 -34.00 34.96 24.65
N LYS A 88 -33.49 35.75 25.59
CA LYS A 88 -33.72 37.20 25.69
C LYS A 88 -33.32 37.99 24.44
N ASP A 89 -32.27 37.58 23.74
CA ASP A 89 -31.81 38.21 22.49
C ASP A 89 -32.59 37.72 21.25
N GLY A 90 -33.62 36.90 21.43
CA GLY A 90 -34.50 36.41 20.37
C GLY A 90 -33.96 35.18 19.64
N ARG A 91 -32.86 34.60 20.11
CA ARG A 91 -32.32 33.35 19.57
C ARG A 91 -33.22 32.19 20.00
N THR A 92 -33.61 31.37 19.04
CA THR A 92 -34.36 30.14 19.32
C THR A 92 -33.40 29.04 19.75
N VAL A 93 -33.72 28.37 20.86
CA VAL A 93 -32.91 27.30 21.44
C VAL A 93 -33.75 26.05 21.54
N THR A 94 -33.18 24.91 21.15
CA THR A 94 -33.85 23.62 21.31
C THR A 94 -33.26 22.92 22.51
N VAL A 95 -34.15 22.54 23.42
CA VAL A 95 -33.73 22.07 24.73
C VAL A 95 -34.36 20.73 25.06
N SER A 96 -33.60 19.86 25.72
CA SER A 96 -34.11 18.62 26.29
C SER A 96 -34.45 18.90 27.75
N THR A 97 -35.71 18.69 28.09
CA THR A 97 -36.29 19.17 29.34
C THR A 97 -37.00 18.06 30.11
N LYS A 98 -36.85 18.08 31.43
CA LYS A 98 -37.50 17.14 32.33
C LYS A 98 -38.24 17.86 33.46
N PHE A 99 -39.54 17.58 33.55
CA PHE A 99 -40.46 18.07 34.57
C PHE A 99 -40.68 17.01 35.65
N LEU A 100 -40.58 17.38 36.92
CA LEU A 100 -40.78 16.49 38.06
C LEU A 100 -41.80 17.08 39.02
N LEU A 101 -42.84 16.32 39.35
CA LEU A 101 -43.80 16.74 40.37
C LEU A 101 -43.17 16.67 41.74
N VAL A 102 -43.12 17.82 42.38
CA VAL A 102 -42.71 17.94 43.77
C VAL A 102 -43.97 17.95 44.62
N TYR A 103 -44.14 16.88 45.40
CA TYR A 103 -45.27 16.69 46.30
C TYR A 103 -44.99 17.40 47.62
N GLY A 104 -45.97 18.19 48.08
CA GLY A 104 -46.06 18.61 49.47
C GLY A 104 -46.63 17.48 50.35
N GLU A 105 -47.11 17.82 51.55
CA GLU A 105 -47.50 16.84 52.56
C GLU A 105 -48.64 15.90 52.11
N ASP A 106 -49.53 16.28 51.16
CA ASP A 106 -50.54 15.36 50.59
C ASP A 106 -51.08 15.74 49.17
N GLU A 107 -50.63 16.84 48.55
CA GLU A 107 -50.99 17.23 47.16
C GLU A 107 -49.77 17.71 46.34
N VAL A 108 -49.93 17.77 45.02
CA VAL A 108 -48.92 18.26 44.08
C VAL A 108 -48.79 19.79 44.20
N GLU A 109 -47.62 20.31 44.56
CA GLU A 109 -47.42 21.76 44.82
C GLU A 109 -46.61 22.47 43.72
N ARG A 110 -45.57 21.84 43.17
CA ARG A 110 -44.66 22.45 42.17
C ARG A 110 -44.16 21.47 41.12
N VAL A 111 -43.57 22.02 40.07
CA VAL A 111 -42.85 21.30 39.02
C VAL A 111 -41.39 21.76 39.01
N LEU A 112 -40.46 20.81 39.13
CA LEU A 112 -39.01 21.03 38.92
C LEU A 112 -38.66 20.76 37.47
N GLU A 113 -37.96 21.70 36.86
CA GLU A 113 -37.52 21.65 35.48
C GLU A 113 -36.00 21.62 35.38
N ILE A 114 -35.48 20.64 34.65
CA ILE A 114 -34.06 20.51 34.30
C ILE A 114 -33.94 20.47 32.80
N THR A 115 -33.08 21.34 32.27
CA THR A 115 -33.03 21.67 30.87
C THR A 115 -31.59 21.73 30.36
N ARG A 116 -31.33 21.06 29.24
CA ARG A 116 -30.01 21.02 28.61
C ARG A 116 -30.09 21.59 27.20
N ASP A 117 -29.12 22.46 26.86
CA ASP A 117 -28.97 22.92 25.49
C ASP A 117 -28.55 21.73 24.61
N ILE A 118 -29.46 21.32 23.75
CA ILE A 118 -29.19 20.32 22.74
C ILE A 118 -29.16 20.98 21.38
N THR A 119 -29.05 22.31 21.25
CA THR A 119 -29.12 23.00 19.97
C THR A 119 -27.99 22.58 19.05
N GLU A 120 -26.74 22.50 19.51
CA GLU A 120 -25.66 21.91 18.70
C GLU A 120 -25.86 20.42 18.47
N HIS A 121 -26.40 19.69 19.44
CA HIS A 121 -26.70 18.27 19.26
C HIS A 121 -27.81 18.05 18.22
N LYS A 122 -28.86 18.87 18.20
CA LYS A 122 -29.97 18.94 17.24
C LYS A 122 -29.54 19.55 15.93
N ARG A 123 -28.53 20.42 15.92
CA ARG A 123 -27.91 20.95 14.71
C ARG A 123 -27.03 19.90 14.08
N MET A 124 -26.30 19.11 14.88
CA MET A 124 -25.63 17.88 14.45
C MET A 124 -26.65 16.82 14.07
N GLU A 125 -27.78 16.67 14.77
CA GLU A 125 -28.84 15.72 14.45
C GLU A 125 -29.58 16.14 13.20
N ASN A 126 -29.74 17.45 12.95
CA ASN A 126 -30.29 18.02 11.73
C ASN A 126 -29.26 18.11 10.61
N GLU A 127 -27.96 18.23 10.87
CA GLU A 127 -26.89 18.00 9.89
C GLU A 127 -26.82 16.53 9.57
N ASN A 128 -27.08 15.64 10.54
CA ASN A 128 -27.26 14.21 10.35
C ASN A 128 -28.58 13.91 9.64
N ARG A 129 -29.60 14.75 9.79
CA ARG A 129 -30.86 14.72 9.04
C ARG A 129 -30.70 15.33 7.65
N SER A 130 -29.79 16.29 7.47
CA SER A 130 -29.35 16.86 6.20
C SER A 130 -28.45 15.86 5.47
N LEU A 131 -27.67 15.06 6.22
CA LEU A 131 -26.99 13.86 5.75
C LEU A 131 -28.01 12.75 5.47
N THR A 132 -29.08 12.62 6.24
CA THR A 132 -30.18 11.68 5.93
C THR A 132 -30.91 12.14 4.68
N LYS A 133 -31.02 13.45 4.46
CA LYS A 133 -31.51 14.06 3.21
C LYS A 133 -30.53 13.85 2.07
N PHE A 134 -29.23 13.98 2.31
CA PHE A 134 -28.16 13.65 1.36
C PHE A 134 -28.15 12.17 1.01
N LEU A 135 -28.50 11.30 1.95
CA LEU A 135 -28.69 9.86 1.75
C LEU A 135 -30.01 9.58 1.02
N SER A 136 -31.09 10.34 1.31
CA SER A 136 -32.38 10.18 0.66
C SER A 136 -32.39 10.69 -0.80
N GLU A 137 -31.70 11.80 -1.05
CA GLU A 137 -31.53 12.48 -2.35
C GLU A 137 -30.32 11.93 -3.13
N ASN A 138 -29.59 10.94 -2.57
CA ASN A 138 -28.49 10.30 -3.26
C ASN A 138 -29.03 9.56 -4.50
N PRO A 139 -28.52 9.85 -5.71
CA PRO A 139 -29.03 9.25 -6.94
C PRO A 139 -28.74 7.74 -7.05
N ASN A 140 -27.97 7.18 -6.11
CA ASN A 140 -27.67 5.75 -6.04
C ASN A 140 -28.38 5.06 -4.85
N PRO A 141 -28.67 3.75 -4.94
CA PRO A 141 -29.42 3.02 -3.92
C PRO A 141 -28.71 2.94 -2.56
N ILE A 142 -29.39 3.26 -1.47
CA ILE A 142 -28.90 3.16 -0.09
C ILE A 142 -29.93 2.45 0.80
N LEU A 143 -29.52 1.35 1.45
CA LEU A 143 -30.38 0.52 2.32
C LEU A 143 -29.73 0.24 3.68
N ARG A 144 -30.55 -0.02 4.71
CA ARG A 144 -30.12 -0.48 6.04
C ARG A 144 -30.92 -1.72 6.44
N LEU A 145 -30.23 -2.77 6.87
CA LEU A 145 -30.83 -4.07 7.22
C LEU A 145 -30.41 -4.52 8.63
N SER A 146 -31.32 -5.15 9.38
CA SER A 146 -31.04 -5.68 10.73
C SER A 146 -30.17 -6.94 10.68
N ARG A 147 -29.69 -7.39 11.85
CA ARG A 147 -28.98 -8.67 11.98
C ARG A 147 -29.81 -9.86 11.52
N GLU A 148 -31.13 -9.78 11.69
CA GLU A 148 -32.13 -10.74 11.23
C GLU A 148 -32.57 -10.49 9.78
N GLY A 149 -31.96 -9.54 9.07
CA GLY A 149 -32.22 -9.27 7.65
C GLY A 149 -33.45 -8.45 7.39
N VAL A 150 -34.08 -7.89 8.42
CA VAL A 150 -35.25 -7.04 8.26
C VAL A 150 -34.83 -5.71 7.64
N ILE A 151 -35.55 -5.25 6.61
CA ILE A 151 -35.26 -3.97 5.98
C ILE A 151 -35.69 -2.85 6.92
N LEU A 152 -34.70 -2.11 7.43
CA LEU A 152 -34.90 -1.06 8.44
C LEU A 152 -35.02 0.33 7.83
N TYR A 153 -34.34 0.61 6.72
CA TYR A 153 -34.39 1.91 6.04
C TYR A 153 -33.97 1.80 4.57
N THR A 154 -34.55 2.61 3.68
CA THR A 154 -34.17 2.72 2.28
C THR A 154 -34.32 4.15 1.76
N ASN A 155 -33.45 4.58 0.84
CA ASN A 155 -33.64 5.84 0.10
C ASN A 155 -34.48 5.68 -1.18
N GLU A 156 -34.83 6.79 -1.84
CA GLU A 156 -35.74 6.79 -2.99
C GLU A 156 -35.16 6.00 -4.20
N ALA A 157 -33.85 6.12 -4.45
CA ALA A 157 -33.15 5.37 -5.49
C ALA A 157 -33.13 3.85 -5.25
N SER A 158 -33.42 3.39 -4.02
CA SER A 158 -33.53 1.96 -3.68
C SER A 158 -34.84 1.31 -4.11
N GLY A 159 -35.80 2.09 -4.62
CA GLY A 159 -37.10 1.57 -5.04
C GLY A 159 -36.99 0.43 -6.07
N ALA A 160 -36.06 0.52 -7.02
CA ALA A 160 -35.87 -0.53 -8.03
C ALA A 160 -35.36 -1.86 -7.45
N LEU A 161 -34.51 -1.80 -6.41
CA LEU A 161 -34.00 -2.99 -5.72
C LEU A 161 -35.08 -3.63 -4.84
N LEU A 162 -35.85 -2.83 -4.10
CA LEU A 162 -36.96 -3.32 -3.27
C LEU A 162 -38.04 -4.00 -4.11
N GLN A 163 -38.34 -3.44 -5.29
CA GLN A 163 -39.32 -3.99 -6.23
C GLN A 163 -38.83 -5.30 -6.86
N MET A 164 -37.52 -5.46 -7.07
CA MET A 164 -36.92 -6.72 -7.51
C MET A 164 -36.96 -7.79 -6.41
N TRP A 165 -36.82 -7.39 -5.14
CA TRP A 165 -36.89 -8.30 -3.99
C TRP A 165 -38.31 -8.55 -3.49
N ASP A 166 -39.31 -7.87 -4.04
CA ASP A 166 -40.73 -7.92 -3.67
C ASP A 166 -40.96 -7.79 -2.15
N CYS A 167 -40.23 -6.86 -1.54
CA CYS A 167 -40.23 -6.61 -0.10
C CYS A 167 -40.49 -5.13 0.18
N VAL A 168 -41.15 -4.83 1.29
CA VAL A 168 -41.28 -3.45 1.80
C VAL A 168 -40.46 -3.26 3.08
N ILE A 169 -40.31 -2.01 3.52
CA ILE A 169 -39.66 -1.72 4.81
C ILE A 169 -40.40 -2.48 5.91
N GLY A 170 -39.66 -3.25 6.71
CA GLY A 170 -40.19 -4.16 7.72
C GLY A 170 -40.26 -5.63 7.30
N ASP A 171 -40.15 -5.94 6.00
CA ASP A 171 -40.01 -7.32 5.53
C ASP A 171 -38.54 -7.78 5.57
N THR A 172 -38.34 -9.09 5.61
CA THR A 172 -37.01 -9.70 5.57
C THR A 172 -36.50 -9.76 4.15
N VAL A 173 -35.26 -9.32 3.91
CA VAL A 173 -34.64 -9.45 2.58
C VAL A 173 -34.58 -10.92 2.16
N PRO A 174 -34.57 -11.22 0.84
CA PRO A 174 -34.51 -12.58 0.34
C PRO A 174 -33.38 -13.38 0.97
N GLU A 175 -33.60 -14.67 1.21
CA GLU A 175 -32.72 -15.54 2.00
C GLU A 175 -31.26 -15.57 1.49
N SER A 176 -31.06 -15.41 0.18
CA SER A 176 -29.75 -15.30 -0.46
C SER A 176 -28.97 -14.04 -0.06
N PHE A 177 -29.67 -12.93 0.09
CA PHE A 177 -29.06 -11.66 0.50
C PHE A 177 -28.99 -11.57 2.02
N TYR A 178 -29.94 -12.20 2.72
CA TYR A 178 -29.89 -12.33 4.17
C TYR A 178 -28.61 -13.06 4.63
N GLN A 179 -28.20 -14.13 3.95
CA GLN A 179 -26.93 -14.80 4.26
C GLN A 179 -25.72 -13.87 4.14
N VAL A 180 -25.66 -13.03 3.11
CA VAL A 180 -24.57 -12.04 2.94
C VAL A 180 -24.58 -11.06 4.11
N VAL A 181 -25.75 -10.61 4.55
CA VAL A 181 -25.89 -9.77 5.73
C VAL A 181 -25.41 -10.50 7.00
N THR A 182 -25.91 -11.71 7.28
CA THR A 182 -25.54 -12.51 8.45
C THR A 182 -24.04 -12.83 8.48
N GLU A 183 -23.44 -13.09 7.33
CA GLU A 183 -22.00 -13.31 7.23
C GLU A 183 -21.20 -12.05 7.48
N THR A 184 -21.66 -10.91 6.98
CA THR A 184 -21.02 -9.62 7.25
C THR A 184 -21.05 -9.36 8.77
N PHE A 185 -22.15 -9.70 9.45
CA PHE A 185 -22.25 -9.65 10.92
C PHE A 185 -21.29 -10.56 11.68
N ILE A 186 -21.04 -11.76 11.16
CA ILE A 186 -20.16 -12.74 11.81
C ILE A 186 -18.69 -12.38 11.54
N SER A 187 -18.38 -11.86 10.36
CA SER A 187 -17.01 -11.62 9.89
C SER A 187 -16.48 -10.21 10.15
N HIS A 188 -17.37 -9.26 10.46
CA HIS A 188 -17.05 -7.87 10.76
C HIS A 188 -16.27 -7.11 9.67
N LEU A 189 -16.26 -7.62 8.43
CA LEU A 189 -15.53 -7.03 7.30
C LEU A 189 -16.49 -6.40 6.30
N GLU A 190 -16.17 -5.19 5.84
CA GLU A 190 -16.90 -4.51 4.76
C GLU A 190 -16.88 -5.38 3.50
N ARG A 191 -18.03 -5.51 2.84
CA ARG A 191 -18.19 -6.33 1.65
C ARG A 191 -18.89 -5.57 0.56
N THR A 192 -18.27 -5.53 -0.61
CA THR A 192 -18.91 -4.97 -1.80
C THR A 192 -19.47 -6.08 -2.68
N VAL A 193 -20.73 -5.93 -3.10
CA VAL A 193 -21.46 -6.88 -3.93
C VAL A 193 -22.03 -6.16 -5.14
N ASP A 194 -21.59 -6.54 -6.33
CA ASP A 194 -22.18 -6.04 -7.56
C ASP A 194 -23.52 -6.72 -7.81
N ILE A 195 -24.60 -5.93 -7.91
CA ILE A 195 -25.94 -6.38 -8.29
C ILE A 195 -26.36 -5.71 -9.58
N GLU A 196 -26.89 -6.51 -10.49
CA GLU A 196 -27.50 -6.04 -11.72
C GLU A 196 -29.01 -5.89 -11.52
N CYS A 197 -29.52 -4.67 -11.69
CA CYS A 197 -30.93 -4.34 -11.52
C CYS A 197 -31.39 -3.45 -12.69
N ASN A 198 -32.43 -3.87 -13.41
CA ASN A 198 -33.00 -3.13 -14.56
C ASN A 198 -31.95 -2.61 -15.58
N GLN A 199 -31.03 -3.47 -16.04
CA GLN A 199 -29.97 -3.16 -17.04
C GLN A 199 -28.87 -2.19 -16.59
N ARG A 200 -28.81 -1.85 -15.30
CA ARG A 200 -27.68 -1.13 -14.68
C ARG A 200 -26.98 -2.03 -13.68
N ILE A 201 -25.65 -1.91 -13.59
CA ILE A 201 -24.84 -2.67 -12.64
C ILE A 201 -24.45 -1.73 -11.50
N TYR A 202 -25.03 -2.00 -10.32
CA TYR A 202 -24.77 -1.28 -9.10
C TYR A 202 -23.80 -2.07 -8.23
N SER A 203 -22.69 -1.45 -7.84
CA SER A 203 -21.81 -1.98 -6.80
C SER A 203 -22.35 -1.59 -5.43
N LEU A 204 -22.88 -2.56 -4.66
CA LEU A 204 -23.45 -2.36 -3.33
C LEU A 204 -22.40 -2.65 -2.26
N ASN A 205 -21.87 -1.62 -1.61
CA ASN A 205 -20.96 -1.77 -0.49
C ASN A 205 -21.73 -1.91 0.83
N ILE A 206 -21.64 -3.08 1.44
CA ILE A 206 -22.27 -3.50 2.69
C ILE A 206 -21.29 -3.31 3.83
N VAL A 207 -21.57 -2.31 4.66
CA VAL A 207 -20.76 -1.89 5.79
C VAL A 207 -21.47 -2.26 7.07
N LEU A 208 -20.86 -3.15 7.85
CA LEU A 208 -21.36 -3.51 9.17
C LEU A 208 -21.09 -2.39 10.16
N ILE A 209 -22.15 -1.86 10.76
CA ILE A 209 -22.04 -1.00 11.95
C ILE A 209 -22.17 -1.93 13.15
N ALA A 210 -21.06 -2.59 13.50
CA ALA A 210 -20.99 -3.70 14.45
C ALA A 210 -21.57 -3.33 15.82
N ASP A 211 -21.37 -2.08 16.23
CA ASP A 211 -21.79 -1.55 17.53
C ASP A 211 -23.31 -1.35 17.65
N MET A 212 -24.05 -1.23 16.52
CA MET A 212 -25.48 -0.93 16.49
C MET A 212 -26.35 -2.08 15.95
N GLY A 213 -25.74 -3.21 15.58
CA GLY A 213 -26.49 -4.41 15.20
C GLY A 213 -27.21 -4.34 13.85
N TYR A 214 -26.84 -3.42 12.95
CA TYR A 214 -27.35 -3.29 11.58
C TYR A 214 -26.21 -3.16 10.54
N VAL A 215 -26.47 -3.50 9.28
CA VAL A 215 -25.57 -3.24 8.13
C VAL A 215 -26.16 -2.11 7.26
N ASN A 216 -25.30 -1.16 6.86
CA ASN A 216 -25.60 -0.14 5.85
C ASN A 216 -25.12 -0.63 4.48
N ILE A 217 -25.85 -0.30 3.43
CA ILE A 217 -25.56 -0.73 2.05
C ILE A 217 -25.58 0.51 1.15
N TYR A 218 -24.48 0.77 0.44
CA TYR A 218 -24.29 1.93 -0.45
C TYR A 218 -24.03 1.50 -1.89
N GLY A 219 -24.88 1.92 -2.83
CA GLY A 219 -24.76 1.59 -4.26
C GLY A 219 -23.94 2.59 -5.08
N SER A 220 -23.26 2.14 -6.13
CA SER A 220 -22.63 3.01 -7.15
C SER A 220 -22.76 2.41 -8.55
N ASP A 221 -23.20 3.19 -9.54
CA ASP A 221 -23.34 2.74 -10.94
C ASP A 221 -21.96 2.69 -11.62
N ILE A 222 -21.55 1.51 -12.09
CA ILE A 222 -20.23 1.26 -12.67
C ILE A 222 -20.28 0.78 -14.13
N THR A 223 -21.38 1.05 -14.82
CA THR A 223 -21.72 0.42 -16.11
C THR A 223 -20.75 0.75 -17.26
N GLU A 224 -20.22 1.98 -17.36
CA GLU A 224 -19.40 2.44 -18.51
C GLU A 224 -17.92 2.03 -18.42
N ARG A 225 -17.31 2.17 -17.24
CA ARG A 225 -15.96 1.68 -16.95
C ARG A 225 -15.85 0.18 -17.16
N LYS A 226 -16.88 -0.59 -16.79
CA LYS A 226 -16.98 -2.03 -17.04
C LYS A 226 -17.12 -2.40 -18.53
N ARG A 227 -17.33 -1.44 -19.45
CA ARG A 227 -17.52 -1.69 -20.90
C ARG A 227 -16.25 -1.48 -21.73
N VAL A 228 -15.40 -0.51 -21.40
CA VAL A 228 -14.12 -0.25 -22.12
C VAL A 228 -12.99 -1.14 -21.61
N GLU A 229 -12.94 -1.36 -20.30
CA GLU A 229 -12.17 -2.47 -19.72
C GLU A 229 -12.67 -3.83 -20.19
N LYS A 230 -13.78 -3.92 -20.92
CA LYS A 230 -14.19 -5.19 -21.52
C LYS A 230 -13.47 -5.47 -22.84
N LEU A 231 -13.24 -4.47 -23.71
CA LEU A 231 -12.79 -4.68 -25.10
C LEU A 231 -11.26 -4.75 -25.32
N LEU A 232 -10.47 -3.83 -24.76
CA LEU A 232 -8.98 -3.91 -24.85
C LEU A 232 -8.46 -5.12 -24.05
N ARG A 233 -9.14 -5.34 -22.93
CA ARG A 233 -9.00 -6.49 -22.07
C ARG A 233 -9.59 -7.76 -22.68
N GLU A 234 -10.28 -7.71 -23.81
CA GLU A 234 -10.61 -8.91 -24.59
C GLU A 234 -9.46 -9.24 -25.55
N SER A 235 -8.89 -8.28 -26.31
CA SER A 235 -7.86 -8.57 -27.36
C SER A 235 -6.45 -8.91 -26.84
N GLU A 236 -5.92 -8.09 -25.94
CA GLU A 236 -4.59 -8.33 -25.37
C GLU A 236 -4.63 -9.50 -24.37
N ALA A 237 -5.79 -9.67 -23.72
CA ALA A 237 -6.09 -10.89 -23.00
C ALA A 237 -6.46 -12.08 -23.90
N HIS A 238 -6.52 -11.95 -25.22
CA HIS A 238 -6.59 -13.12 -26.11
C HIS A 238 -5.17 -13.60 -26.50
N PHE A 239 -4.24 -12.70 -26.87
CA PHE A 239 -2.87 -13.09 -27.32
C PHE A 239 -1.92 -13.40 -26.17
N ARG A 240 -1.96 -12.55 -25.15
CA ARG A 240 -1.13 -12.75 -23.96
C ARG A 240 -1.61 -13.98 -23.19
N VAL A 241 -2.91 -14.28 -23.19
CA VAL A 241 -3.45 -15.55 -22.62
C VAL A 241 -3.14 -16.75 -23.51
N ALA A 242 -3.03 -16.58 -24.83
CA ALA A 242 -2.71 -17.65 -25.76
C ALA A 242 -1.27 -18.20 -25.63
N VAL A 243 -0.27 -17.38 -25.27
CA VAL A 243 1.15 -17.80 -25.20
C VAL A 243 1.65 -17.98 -23.76
N LYS A 244 1.12 -17.21 -22.83
CA LYS A 244 1.60 -17.20 -21.44
C LYS A 244 1.32 -18.51 -20.68
N ASN A 245 0.20 -19.18 -20.97
CA ASN A 245 -0.20 -20.43 -20.28
C ASN A 245 0.12 -21.68 -21.13
N SER A 246 1.01 -21.51 -22.09
CA SER A 246 1.46 -22.59 -22.95
C SER A 246 2.79 -23.11 -22.39
N ASN A 247 3.03 -24.43 -22.32
CA ASN A 247 4.27 -24.94 -21.72
C ASN A 247 5.50 -24.76 -22.63
N PHE A 248 5.45 -23.84 -23.59
CA PHE A 248 6.40 -23.73 -24.69
C PHE A 248 7.51 -22.78 -24.33
N VAL A 249 8.75 -23.25 -24.24
CA VAL A 249 9.98 -22.56 -24.68
C VAL A 249 9.76 -22.05 -26.10
N LEU A 250 10.48 -21.01 -26.47
CA LEU A 250 10.55 -20.28 -27.70
C LEU A 250 11.98 -19.73 -27.70
N SER A 251 12.66 -19.74 -28.82
CA SER A 251 14.06 -19.33 -28.93
C SER A 251 14.32 -18.76 -30.30
N GLN A 252 15.55 -18.38 -30.54
CA GLN A 252 16.01 -17.77 -31.76
C GLN A 252 17.53 -17.81 -31.77
N PHE A 253 18.11 -17.88 -32.95
CA PHE A 253 19.53 -18.07 -33.21
C PHE A 253 19.91 -17.55 -34.59
N ASP A 254 21.19 -17.33 -34.84
CA ASP A 254 21.79 -16.83 -36.07
C ASP A 254 22.33 -17.97 -36.97
N ARG A 255 22.95 -17.63 -38.10
CA ARG A 255 23.47 -18.62 -39.07
C ARG A 255 24.62 -19.48 -38.55
N ASP A 256 25.35 -19.01 -37.55
CA ASP A 256 26.37 -19.79 -36.88
C ASP A 256 25.77 -20.67 -35.79
N LEU A 257 24.44 -20.83 -35.71
CA LEU A 257 23.71 -21.56 -34.65
C LEU A 257 23.87 -20.92 -33.29
N ARG A 258 24.33 -19.67 -33.26
CA ARG A 258 24.50 -18.94 -32.03
C ARG A 258 23.16 -18.30 -31.69
N TYR A 259 22.65 -18.47 -30.47
CA TYR A 259 21.30 -17.97 -30.16
C TYR A 259 21.20 -16.43 -30.27
N THR A 260 20.02 -15.86 -30.53
CA THR A 260 19.77 -14.39 -30.62
C THR A 260 18.60 -13.89 -29.75
N TRP A 261 17.59 -14.73 -29.47
CA TRP A 261 16.40 -14.38 -28.68
C TRP A 261 15.75 -15.64 -28.08
N MET A 262 15.08 -15.57 -26.93
CA MET A 262 14.46 -16.74 -26.28
C MET A 262 13.38 -16.37 -25.28
N HIS A 263 12.35 -17.23 -25.16
CA HIS A 263 11.14 -17.07 -24.38
C HIS A 263 10.68 -18.41 -23.79
N ASN A 264 10.65 -18.54 -22.46
CA ASN A 264 10.26 -19.75 -21.70
C ASN A 264 11.15 -21.03 -21.84
N PRO A 265 12.51 -20.96 -21.98
CA PRO A 265 13.44 -22.12 -22.12
C PRO A 265 13.49 -23.13 -20.97
N HIS A 266 13.87 -24.40 -21.25
CA HIS A 266 14.03 -25.40 -20.19
C HIS A 266 15.14 -24.93 -19.24
N PRO A 267 14.95 -25.09 -17.92
CA PRO A 267 15.90 -24.65 -16.89
C PRO A 267 17.37 -25.06 -17.04
N ASP A 268 17.70 -26.12 -17.77
CA ASP A 268 19.10 -26.52 -17.97
C ASP A 268 19.83 -25.66 -19.03
N PHE A 269 19.14 -24.66 -19.61
CA PHE A 269 19.63 -23.82 -20.71
C PHE A 269 19.49 -22.32 -20.46
N ASP A 270 20.57 -21.55 -20.73
CA ASP A 270 20.60 -20.09 -20.63
C ASP A 270 20.62 -19.42 -22.00
N ALA A 271 19.55 -18.65 -22.24
CA ALA A 271 19.38 -17.79 -23.39
C ALA A 271 20.60 -16.94 -23.76
N SER A 272 21.42 -16.36 -22.87
CA SER A 272 22.50 -15.37 -23.20
C SER A 272 23.92 -15.87 -23.36
N LEU A 273 24.29 -16.92 -22.62
CA LEU A 273 25.47 -17.74 -22.90
C LEU A 273 25.24 -18.65 -24.12
N MET A 274 23.97 -18.81 -24.47
CA MET A 274 23.51 -19.32 -25.75
C MET A 274 23.49 -18.23 -26.78
N ILE A 275 23.16 -17.00 -26.37
CA ILE A 275 23.30 -15.87 -27.25
C ILE A 275 24.78 -15.81 -27.65
N ASP A 276 25.03 -15.76 -28.96
CA ASP A 276 26.38 -15.76 -29.51
C ASP A 276 27.21 -17.05 -29.29
N ARG A 277 26.59 -18.20 -28.91
CA ARG A 277 27.25 -19.53 -28.84
C ARG A 277 26.37 -20.70 -29.30
N ARG A 278 26.99 -21.81 -29.72
CA ARG A 278 26.31 -22.96 -30.36
C ARG A 278 25.81 -23.98 -29.34
N GLY A 279 24.66 -24.61 -29.61
CA GLY A 279 24.09 -25.64 -28.73
C GLY A 279 25.05 -26.78 -28.41
N GLU A 280 25.84 -27.26 -29.37
CA GLU A 280 26.80 -28.37 -29.24
C GLU A 280 28.09 -28.02 -28.45
N GLU A 281 28.51 -26.74 -28.46
CA GLU A 281 29.59 -26.24 -27.60
C GLU A 281 29.12 -26.22 -26.13
N LEU A 282 27.81 -26.27 -25.88
CA LEU A 282 27.17 -26.10 -24.58
C LEU A 282 26.75 -27.43 -23.95
N GLU A 283 26.06 -28.30 -24.70
CA GLU A 283 25.72 -29.63 -24.21
C GLU A 283 25.84 -30.67 -25.33
N ASN A 284 26.55 -31.76 -25.06
CA ASN A 284 26.77 -32.83 -26.02
C ASN A 284 25.84 -34.04 -25.77
N SER A 285 24.57 -33.77 -25.45
CA SER A 285 23.53 -34.78 -25.25
C SER A 285 22.92 -35.23 -26.58
N GLN A 286 22.25 -36.37 -26.57
CA GLN A 286 21.49 -36.86 -27.72
C GLN A 286 20.41 -35.86 -28.16
N GLY A 287 19.77 -35.18 -27.19
CA GLY A 287 18.79 -34.14 -27.44
C GLY A 287 19.40 -32.87 -28.04
N MET A 288 20.55 -32.41 -27.55
CA MET A 288 21.18 -31.18 -28.06
C MET A 288 21.86 -31.37 -29.42
N ARG A 289 22.56 -32.50 -29.66
CA ARG A 289 23.09 -32.83 -30.99
C ARG A 289 22.00 -32.95 -32.05
N ARG A 290 20.83 -33.49 -31.65
CA ARG A 290 19.64 -33.54 -32.48
C ARG A 290 19.09 -32.13 -32.74
N LEU A 291 18.99 -31.30 -31.70
CA LEU A 291 18.53 -29.91 -31.80
C LEU A 291 19.40 -29.09 -32.76
N ASP A 292 20.72 -29.20 -32.70
CA ASP A 292 21.61 -28.41 -33.56
C ASP A 292 21.70 -28.92 -35.01
N ALA A 293 21.58 -30.24 -35.23
CA ALA A 293 21.45 -30.80 -36.58
C ALA A 293 20.19 -30.27 -37.30
N LEU A 294 19.09 -30.10 -36.54
CA LEU A 294 17.84 -29.51 -37.03
C LEU A 294 17.99 -28.03 -37.34
N LYS A 295 18.67 -27.27 -36.49
CA LYS A 295 18.97 -25.86 -36.77
C LYS A 295 19.86 -25.67 -38.02
N ARG A 296 20.92 -26.47 -38.20
CA ARG A 296 21.78 -26.41 -39.41
C ARG A 296 21.01 -26.68 -40.68
N GLN A 297 20.18 -27.72 -40.65
CA GLN A 297 19.30 -28.07 -41.76
C GLN A 297 18.42 -26.88 -42.15
N VAL A 298 17.77 -26.21 -41.18
CA VAL A 298 16.89 -25.04 -41.42
C VAL A 298 17.64 -23.85 -42.05
N LEU A 299 18.91 -23.64 -41.69
CA LEU A 299 19.71 -22.53 -42.19
C LEU A 299 20.30 -22.75 -43.61
N GLU A 300 20.58 -24.00 -44.01
CA GLU A 300 21.15 -24.34 -45.33
C GLU A 300 20.12 -24.34 -46.46
N ASN A 301 18.88 -24.76 -46.15
CA ASN A 301 17.81 -24.93 -47.14
C ASN A 301 16.68 -23.88 -47.03
N GLY A 302 16.69 -23.06 -45.96
CA GLY A 302 15.72 -21.99 -45.72
C GLY A 302 14.29 -22.48 -45.47
N LYS A 303 14.10 -23.63 -44.82
CA LYS A 303 12.76 -24.20 -44.49
C LYS A 303 12.72 -24.62 -43.02
N GLY A 304 11.67 -24.24 -42.27
CA GLY A 304 11.47 -24.60 -40.85
C GLY A 304 11.22 -26.09 -40.58
N VAL A 305 11.37 -26.52 -39.31
CA VAL A 305 11.29 -27.92 -38.85
C VAL A 305 10.70 -28.02 -37.44
N ARG A 306 9.85 -29.02 -37.16
CA ARG A 306 9.34 -29.34 -35.81
C ARG A 306 9.72 -30.77 -35.44
N GLU A 307 10.22 -30.98 -34.23
CA GLU A 307 10.55 -32.30 -33.70
C GLU A 307 10.52 -32.36 -32.17
N GLU A 308 10.05 -33.47 -31.62
CA GLU A 308 10.13 -33.74 -30.19
C GLU A 308 11.54 -34.17 -29.80
N ILE A 309 12.04 -33.56 -28.73
CA ILE A 309 13.37 -33.79 -28.23
C ILE A 309 13.26 -34.17 -26.77
N PHE A 310 13.53 -35.44 -26.54
CA PHE A 310 13.80 -35.94 -25.21
C PHE A 310 15.11 -35.33 -24.80
N PHE A 311 14.98 -34.52 -23.80
CA PHE A 311 16.13 -34.15 -23.08
C PHE A 311 16.12 -35.02 -21.84
N ASP A 312 17.16 -35.84 -21.75
CA ASP A 312 17.52 -36.43 -20.49
C ASP A 312 18.05 -35.31 -19.62
N ARG A 313 17.06 -34.64 -19.07
CA ARG A 313 17.21 -33.65 -18.05
C ARG A 313 17.31 -34.41 -16.74
N SER A 314 17.76 -33.69 -15.76
CA SER A 314 18.25 -34.31 -14.55
C SER A 314 17.16 -34.94 -13.66
N ASP A 315 15.90 -34.53 -13.76
CA ASP A 315 14.80 -34.94 -12.86
C ASP A 315 14.01 -36.17 -13.35
N GLY A 316 14.61 -36.83 -14.31
CA GLY A 316 13.89 -37.70 -15.18
C GLY A 316 13.68 -37.01 -16.50
N GLN A 317 13.08 -37.81 -17.35
CA GLN A 317 13.16 -37.57 -18.76
C GLN A 317 12.20 -36.46 -19.15
N HIS A 318 12.65 -35.19 -19.06
CA HIS A 318 11.90 -34.06 -19.59
C HIS A 318 11.74 -34.23 -21.11
N THR A 319 10.51 -34.40 -21.53
CA THR A 319 10.14 -34.49 -22.92
C THR A 319 9.76 -33.09 -23.39
N TYR A 320 10.45 -32.58 -24.41
CA TYR A 320 10.20 -31.26 -24.99
C TYR A 320 9.70 -31.37 -26.43
N ASP A 321 8.62 -30.68 -26.83
CA ASP A 321 8.14 -30.64 -28.24
C ASP A 321 8.64 -29.38 -28.95
N MET A 322 9.67 -29.50 -29.80
CA MET A 322 10.39 -28.35 -30.37
C MET A 322 9.96 -27.94 -31.78
N ILE A 323 9.85 -26.64 -32.09
CA ILE A 323 9.52 -26.08 -33.43
C ILE A 323 10.51 -24.99 -33.82
N ILE A 324 11.24 -25.15 -34.90
CA ILE A 324 12.31 -24.25 -35.35
C ILE A 324 11.98 -23.61 -36.71
N GLU A 325 11.96 -22.28 -36.83
CA GLU A 325 11.57 -21.58 -38.07
C GLU A 325 12.64 -20.58 -38.54
N PRO A 326 13.00 -20.46 -39.83
CA PRO A 326 14.04 -19.55 -40.28
C PRO A 326 13.60 -18.07 -40.21
N ILE A 327 14.57 -17.19 -40.02
CA ILE A 327 14.40 -15.73 -40.03
C ILE A 327 15.21 -15.15 -41.18
N TYR A 328 14.57 -14.27 -41.96
CA TYR A 328 15.14 -13.61 -43.13
C TYR A 328 15.36 -12.12 -42.84
N ASP A 329 16.38 -11.52 -43.47
CA ASP A 329 16.54 -10.07 -43.53
C ASP A 329 15.75 -9.43 -44.68
N GLY A 330 15.82 -8.11 -44.80
CA GLY A 330 15.14 -7.34 -45.86
C GLY A 330 15.67 -7.58 -47.28
N ALA A 331 16.80 -8.27 -47.47
CA ALA A 331 17.36 -8.62 -48.78
C ALA A 331 17.11 -10.10 -49.16
N GLY A 332 16.36 -10.85 -48.34
CA GLY A 332 15.92 -12.22 -48.60
C GLY A 332 16.93 -13.31 -48.20
N ALA A 333 18.00 -12.95 -47.48
CA ALA A 333 18.97 -13.92 -46.98
C ALA A 333 18.54 -14.45 -45.60
N VAL A 334 18.76 -15.74 -45.35
CA VAL A 334 18.55 -16.33 -44.02
C VAL A 334 19.58 -15.76 -43.07
N ILE A 335 19.15 -15.13 -41.98
CA ILE A 335 20.04 -14.55 -40.96
C ILE A 335 19.99 -15.32 -39.63
N GLY A 336 19.02 -16.21 -39.47
CA GLY A 336 18.82 -16.98 -38.25
C GLY A 336 17.59 -17.89 -38.29
N GLY A 337 17.08 -18.29 -37.14
CA GLY A 337 15.79 -18.97 -36.97
C GLY A 337 15.24 -18.85 -35.55
N THR A 338 13.96 -19.11 -35.28
CA THR A 338 13.32 -19.25 -33.95
C THR A 338 13.27 -20.71 -33.49
N SER A 339 13.04 -21.03 -32.20
CA SER A 339 12.81 -22.40 -31.69
C SER A 339 11.83 -22.51 -30.51
N CYS A 340 10.59 -22.90 -30.73
CA CYS A 340 9.64 -23.34 -29.71
C CYS A 340 10.05 -24.65 -29.03
N ALA A 341 9.74 -24.93 -27.76
CA ALA A 341 9.91 -26.22 -27.06
C ALA A 341 8.88 -26.43 -25.94
N LEU A 342 7.88 -27.29 -26.08
CA LEU A 342 6.88 -27.54 -25.02
C LEU A 342 7.42 -28.46 -23.92
N ASP A 343 7.65 -28.00 -22.67
CA ASP A 343 7.92 -28.89 -21.52
C ASP A 343 6.64 -29.65 -21.16
N ILE A 344 6.52 -30.85 -21.72
CA ILE A 344 5.34 -31.67 -21.46
C ILE A 344 5.52 -32.54 -20.23
N THR A 345 6.47 -32.23 -19.38
CA THR A 345 6.97 -33.23 -18.46
C THR A 345 6.62 -32.87 -17.06
N GLY A 346 6.10 -33.86 -16.28
CA GLY A 346 5.73 -33.99 -14.84
C GLY A 346 6.64 -33.32 -13.83
N HIS A 347 7.25 -32.30 -14.30
CA HIS A 347 8.49 -31.81 -14.02
C HIS A 347 8.30 -30.31 -13.90
N LYS A 348 7.08 -29.69 -13.79
CA LYS A 348 5.65 -30.12 -13.64
C LYS A 348 5.33 -31.05 -12.46
N ARG A 349 5.80 -30.81 -11.23
CA ARG A 349 5.22 -31.49 -10.03
C ARG A 349 5.45 -30.87 -8.63
N ALA A 350 6.41 -29.96 -8.35
CA ALA A 350 6.93 -29.84 -6.96
C ALA A 350 7.22 -28.44 -6.37
N GLU A 351 7.43 -27.41 -7.17
CA GLU A 351 7.58 -26.04 -6.66
C GLU A 351 6.31 -25.55 -5.92
N VAL A 352 5.17 -26.08 -6.36
CA VAL A 352 3.80 -25.89 -5.90
C VAL A 352 3.58 -25.99 -4.39
N ALA A 353 4.49 -26.57 -3.62
CA ALA A 353 4.21 -26.87 -2.22
C ALA A 353 4.88 -25.95 -1.18
N LEU A 354 5.91 -25.15 -1.54
CA LEU A 354 6.86 -24.65 -0.54
C LEU A 354 6.67 -23.18 -0.11
N MET A 355 6.29 -22.31 -1.03
CA MET A 355 6.09 -20.88 -0.77
C MET A 355 4.94 -20.62 0.22
N GLU A 356 3.86 -21.42 0.13
CA GLU A 356 2.66 -21.32 0.98
C GLU A 356 2.95 -21.41 2.48
N SER A 357 4.04 -22.10 2.81
CA SER A 357 4.39 -22.30 4.20
C SER A 357 4.99 -21.06 4.86
N LYS A 358 5.57 -20.09 4.12
CA LYS A 358 6.41 -19.02 4.69
C LYS A 358 5.65 -17.75 5.10
N ALA A 359 4.75 -17.22 4.26
CA ALA A 359 3.99 -16.00 4.57
C ALA A 359 2.96 -16.19 5.70
N LYS A 360 2.38 -17.40 5.78
CA LYS A 360 1.53 -17.80 6.92
C LYS A 360 2.25 -17.61 8.25
N LEU A 361 3.56 -17.85 8.27
CA LEU A 361 4.38 -17.68 9.47
C LEU A 361 4.67 -16.21 9.80
N GLU A 362 4.85 -15.31 8.82
CA GLU A 362 5.11 -13.87 9.05
C GLU A 362 3.88 -13.09 9.56
N LEU A 363 2.66 -13.43 9.14
CA LEU A 363 1.43 -12.82 9.67
C LEU A 363 1.15 -13.27 11.11
N VAL A 364 1.33 -14.57 11.35
CA VAL A 364 1.27 -15.14 12.70
C VAL A 364 2.31 -14.46 13.58
N PHE A 365 3.50 -14.15 13.03
CA PHE A 365 4.53 -13.40 13.73
C PHE A 365 4.10 -11.96 14.06
N SER A 366 3.62 -11.16 13.10
CA SER A 366 3.28 -9.74 13.31
C SER A 366 2.02 -9.47 14.16
N SER A 367 1.01 -10.34 14.09
CA SER A 367 -0.27 -10.15 14.79
C SER A 367 -0.32 -10.72 16.21
N MET A 368 0.74 -11.38 16.68
CA MET A 368 0.80 -11.88 18.05
C MET A 368 0.86 -10.74 19.06
N ASN A 369 -0.02 -10.78 20.06
CA ASN A 369 -0.01 -9.85 21.20
C ASN A 369 1.12 -10.12 22.20
N ASP A 370 1.66 -11.34 22.21
CA ASP A 370 2.86 -11.65 22.98
C ASP A 370 4.09 -11.21 22.17
N ALA A 371 5.10 -10.67 22.86
CA ALA A 371 6.34 -10.28 22.24
C ALA A 371 7.10 -11.53 21.78
N LEU A 372 7.22 -11.70 20.46
CA LEU A 372 7.93 -12.81 19.84
C LEU A 372 9.13 -12.27 19.08
N PHE A 373 10.31 -12.81 19.40
CA PHE A 373 11.55 -12.34 18.81
C PHE A 373 12.59 -13.45 18.68
N PHE A 374 13.46 -13.26 17.69
CA PHE A 374 14.51 -14.19 17.30
C PHE A 374 15.88 -13.54 17.46
N VAL A 375 16.82 -14.29 18.00
CA VAL A 375 18.18 -13.80 18.29
C VAL A 375 19.21 -14.77 17.71
N SER A 376 20.28 -14.25 17.11
CA SER A 376 21.38 -15.03 16.54
C SER A 376 22.26 -15.66 17.62
N ALA A 377 23.07 -16.65 17.24
CA ALA A 377 24.04 -17.28 18.14
C ALA A 377 25.05 -16.26 18.73
N ASP A 378 25.31 -15.16 18.02
CA ASP A 378 26.19 -14.07 18.46
C ASP A 378 25.47 -13.04 19.35
N GLY A 379 24.15 -13.22 19.59
CA GLY A 379 23.36 -12.37 20.50
C GLY A 379 22.71 -11.14 19.86
N GLU A 380 22.66 -11.10 18.52
CA GLU A 380 21.99 -10.02 17.76
C GLU A 380 20.53 -10.34 17.52
N LEU A 381 19.66 -9.33 17.66
CA LEU A 381 18.24 -9.44 17.40
C LEU A 381 18.01 -9.55 15.88
N ILE A 382 17.62 -10.73 15.44
CA ILE A 382 17.41 -11.06 14.02
C ILE A 382 16.11 -10.45 13.54
N ASP A 383 15.02 -10.72 14.28
CA ASP A 383 13.70 -10.25 13.92
C ASP A 383 12.77 -10.28 15.14
N PHE A 384 11.75 -9.42 15.14
CA PHE A 384 10.79 -9.29 16.23
C PHE A 384 9.47 -8.70 15.74
N ASN A 385 8.37 -9.07 16.38
CA ASN A 385 7.05 -8.56 16.07
C ASN A 385 6.75 -7.22 16.77
N ASP A 386 5.62 -6.59 16.47
CA ASP A 386 5.33 -5.25 17.00
C ASP A 386 5.02 -5.26 18.50
N ALA A 387 4.46 -6.36 19.02
CA ALA A 387 4.26 -6.55 20.46
C ALA A 387 5.58 -6.50 21.25
N PHE A 388 6.71 -6.86 20.65
CA PHE A 388 8.02 -6.71 21.27
C PHE A 388 8.36 -5.25 21.59
N VAL A 389 8.07 -4.32 20.67
CA VAL A 389 8.35 -2.89 20.84
C VAL A 389 7.59 -2.36 22.05
N SER A 390 6.28 -2.68 22.14
CA SER A 390 5.42 -2.27 23.24
C SER A 390 5.78 -2.97 24.56
N PHE A 391 6.09 -4.27 24.53
CA PHE A 391 6.42 -5.04 25.74
C PHE A 391 7.66 -4.51 26.45
N TYR A 392 8.71 -4.15 25.70
CA TYR A 392 9.93 -3.58 26.28
C TYR A 392 9.89 -2.05 26.41
N ARG A 393 8.72 -1.44 26.20
CA ARG A 393 8.46 0.00 26.41
C ARG A 393 9.38 0.90 25.56
N PHE A 394 9.71 0.49 24.33
CA PHE A 394 10.33 1.36 23.34
C PHE A 394 9.25 2.19 22.64
N LYS A 395 9.57 3.42 22.23
CA LYS A 395 8.58 4.29 21.60
C LYS A 395 8.36 3.92 20.14
N GLU A 396 9.46 3.62 19.45
CA GLU A 396 9.46 3.32 18.02
C GLU A 396 10.37 2.13 17.71
N ARG A 397 10.11 1.46 16.59
CA ARG A 397 10.84 0.25 16.18
C ARG A 397 12.31 0.55 15.89
N GLU A 398 12.60 1.74 15.39
CA GLU A 398 13.94 2.25 15.07
C GLU A 398 14.78 2.50 16.32
N GLU A 399 14.14 2.76 17.48
CA GLU A 399 14.79 2.92 18.79
C GLU A 399 15.14 1.57 19.44
N CYS A 400 14.59 0.46 18.90
CA CYS A 400 14.86 -0.86 19.44
C CYS A 400 16.33 -1.23 19.25
N ILE A 401 16.97 -1.56 20.36
CA ILE A 401 18.37 -1.95 20.41
C ILE A 401 18.52 -3.26 19.62
N ARG A 402 19.59 -3.41 18.85
CA ARG A 402 19.79 -4.58 17.97
C ARG A 402 20.59 -5.72 18.60
N THR A 403 21.06 -5.57 19.84
CA THR A 403 21.82 -6.61 20.55
C THR A 403 21.29 -6.82 21.96
N ILE A 404 21.22 -8.08 22.39
CA ILE A 404 20.67 -8.43 23.72
C ILE A 404 21.54 -7.86 24.85
N SER A 405 22.86 -7.76 24.67
CA SER A 405 23.73 -7.10 25.64
C SER A 405 23.36 -5.64 25.85
N GLY A 406 22.95 -4.92 24.80
CA GLY A 406 22.53 -3.53 24.92
C GLY A 406 21.18 -3.36 25.63
N TYR A 407 20.25 -4.33 25.54
CA TYR A 407 18.99 -4.25 26.32
C TYR A 407 19.21 -4.24 27.83
N LEU A 408 20.26 -4.92 28.30
CA LEU A 408 20.62 -4.96 29.72
C LEU A 408 21.17 -3.63 30.24
N ASP A 409 21.58 -2.72 29.35
CA ASP A 409 21.93 -1.35 29.73
C ASP A 409 20.69 -0.49 30.04
N TYR A 410 19.52 -0.90 29.52
CA TYR A 410 18.24 -0.21 29.67
C TYR A 410 17.27 -0.90 30.63
N HIS A 411 17.44 -2.20 30.86
CA HIS A 411 16.58 -2.99 31.74
C HIS A 411 17.38 -3.78 32.76
N GLU A 412 16.83 -3.90 33.97
CA GLU A 412 17.33 -4.80 35.02
C GLU A 412 16.30 -5.89 35.27
N GLU A 413 16.77 -7.11 35.53
CA GLU A 413 15.90 -8.26 35.76
C GLU A 413 16.20 -8.88 37.13
N TRP A 414 15.15 -9.31 37.85
CA TRP A 414 15.25 -10.01 39.13
C TRP A 414 14.42 -11.29 39.12
N PHE A 415 14.92 -12.30 39.82
CA PHE A 415 14.14 -13.49 40.13
C PHE A 415 12.99 -13.16 41.08
N PRO A 416 11.99 -14.05 41.19
CA PRO A 416 10.85 -13.82 42.07
C PRO A 416 11.19 -13.55 43.55
N ASP A 417 12.33 -14.06 44.02
CA ASP A 417 12.85 -13.85 45.37
C ASP A 417 13.56 -12.50 45.57
N GLY A 418 13.64 -11.67 44.54
CA GLY A 418 14.24 -10.34 44.57
C GLY A 418 15.75 -10.30 44.31
N THR A 419 16.38 -11.44 43.97
CA THR A 419 17.79 -11.46 43.58
C THR A 419 17.99 -11.05 42.11
N PRO A 420 19.00 -10.24 41.77
CA PRO A 420 19.21 -9.81 40.39
C PRO A 420 19.63 -11.00 39.51
N VAL A 421 19.05 -11.11 38.32
CA VAL A 421 19.29 -12.20 37.38
C VAL A 421 20.64 -11.97 36.71
N PRO A 422 21.62 -12.88 36.88
CA PRO A 422 22.87 -12.81 36.12
C PRO A 422 22.58 -13.00 34.63
N VAL A 423 23.30 -12.28 33.77
CA VAL A 423 23.12 -12.32 32.30
C VAL A 423 23.11 -13.75 31.75
N SER A 424 23.98 -14.63 32.27
CA SER A 424 24.08 -16.03 31.86
C SER A 424 22.88 -16.90 32.23
N MET A 425 21.94 -16.39 33.03
CA MET A 425 20.72 -17.06 33.49
C MET A 425 19.45 -16.42 32.91
N GLY A 426 19.59 -15.39 32.07
CA GLY A 426 18.51 -14.83 31.28
C GLY A 426 17.99 -15.81 30.23
N PRO A 427 16.75 -15.62 29.74
CA PRO A 427 16.05 -16.57 28.87
C PRO A 427 16.81 -16.83 27.56
N VAL A 428 17.34 -15.78 26.91
CA VAL A 428 18.12 -15.90 25.66
C VAL A 428 19.41 -16.70 25.86
N CYS A 429 20.21 -16.39 26.89
CA CYS A 429 21.49 -17.08 27.12
C CYS A 429 21.30 -18.55 27.49
N ARG A 430 20.24 -18.89 28.24
CA ARG A 430 19.90 -20.28 28.55
C ARG A 430 19.45 -21.03 27.30
N ALA A 431 18.65 -20.41 26.45
CA ALA A 431 18.27 -20.96 25.15
C ALA A 431 19.51 -21.25 24.28
N LEU A 432 20.44 -20.30 24.17
CA LEU A 432 21.65 -20.46 23.35
C LEU A 432 22.64 -21.51 23.87
N ARG A 433 22.58 -21.90 25.14
CA ARG A 433 23.30 -23.09 25.67
C ARG A 433 22.59 -24.41 25.38
N GLY A 434 21.36 -24.33 24.88
CA GLY A 434 20.57 -25.48 24.45
C GLY A 434 19.44 -25.87 25.39
N GLU A 435 19.16 -25.06 26.42
CA GLU A 435 18.06 -25.31 27.36
C GLU A 435 16.73 -24.79 26.79
N SER A 436 15.63 -25.51 27.01
CA SER A 436 14.28 -25.03 26.73
C SER A 436 13.47 -25.01 28.01
N GLY A 437 12.60 -24.01 28.19
CA GLY A 437 11.73 -23.97 29.36
C GLY A 437 11.01 -22.65 29.52
N THR A 438 10.32 -22.53 30.66
CA THR A 438 9.60 -21.32 31.05
C THR A 438 10.16 -20.75 32.34
N ALA A 439 10.30 -19.43 32.42
CA ALA A 439 10.78 -18.76 33.63
C ALA A 439 10.12 -17.39 33.79
N GLN A 440 9.98 -16.96 35.05
CA GLN A 440 9.36 -15.69 35.41
C GLN A 440 10.38 -14.78 36.05
N TYR A 441 10.38 -13.51 35.62
CA TYR A 441 11.32 -12.50 36.08
C TYR A 441 10.59 -11.19 36.30
N LYS A 442 11.07 -10.38 37.23
CA LYS A 442 10.64 -8.98 37.36
C LYS A 442 11.61 -8.11 36.58
N ILE A 443 11.12 -7.37 35.60
CA ILE A 443 11.90 -6.45 34.78
C ILE A 443 11.71 -5.04 35.30
N ARG A 444 12.75 -4.21 35.29
CA ARG A 444 12.70 -2.75 35.52
C ARG A 444 13.36 -2.02 34.37
N LYS A 445 12.67 -1.06 33.76
CA LYS A 445 13.30 -0.08 32.86
C LYS A 445 14.11 0.91 33.70
N LYS A 446 15.44 0.96 33.48
CA LYS A 446 16.39 1.73 34.30
C LYS A 446 16.15 3.24 34.26
N GLU A 447 15.84 3.76 33.07
CA GLU A 447 15.61 5.20 32.86
C GLU A 447 14.37 5.69 33.61
N THR A 448 13.26 4.96 33.49
CA THR A 448 11.97 5.38 34.04
C THR A 448 11.69 4.78 35.42
N GLY A 449 12.44 3.75 35.82
CA GLY A 449 12.20 2.95 37.02
C GLY A 449 10.99 2.02 36.94
N GLU A 450 10.29 1.96 35.79
CA GLU A 450 9.05 1.19 35.62
C GLU A 450 9.32 -0.32 35.75
N THR A 451 8.54 -1.04 36.58
CA THR A 451 8.70 -2.48 36.77
C THR A 451 7.48 -3.30 36.39
N TRP A 452 7.70 -4.45 35.74
CA TRP A 452 6.67 -5.42 35.41
C TRP A 452 7.19 -6.86 35.57
N TRP A 453 6.30 -7.83 35.77
CA TRP A 453 6.62 -9.25 35.75
C TRP A 453 6.42 -9.83 34.36
N ALA A 454 7.46 -10.49 33.88
CA ALA A 454 7.48 -11.17 32.61
C ALA A 454 7.50 -12.69 32.81
N SER A 455 6.70 -13.41 32.03
CA SER A 455 6.81 -14.85 31.85
C SER A 455 7.37 -15.13 30.47
N TYR A 456 8.57 -15.71 30.42
CA TYR A 456 9.22 -16.08 29.17
C TYR A 456 9.08 -17.57 28.89
N SER A 457 8.85 -17.89 27.63
CA SER A 457 9.05 -19.22 27.06
C SER A 457 10.16 -19.12 26.02
N PHE A 458 11.22 -19.93 26.16
CA PHE A 458 12.39 -19.83 25.30
C PHE A 458 12.90 -21.20 24.87
N ALA A 459 13.41 -21.27 23.64
CA ALA A 459 14.01 -22.48 23.09
C ALA A 459 15.13 -22.16 22.07
N PRO A 460 16.19 -22.97 22.00
CA PRO A 460 17.22 -22.87 20.97
C PRO A 460 16.63 -23.15 19.59
N MET A 461 16.99 -22.31 18.63
CA MET A 461 16.88 -22.61 17.21
C MET A 461 18.15 -23.33 16.79
N ARG A 462 17.98 -24.56 16.32
CA ARG A 462 19.06 -25.41 15.85
C ARG A 462 18.99 -25.49 14.34
N ASP A 463 20.15 -25.49 13.70
CA ASP A 463 20.23 -25.88 12.30
C ASP A 463 20.01 -27.39 12.15
N LYS A 464 20.00 -27.85 10.89
CA LYS A 464 19.79 -29.25 10.52
C LYS A 464 20.78 -30.24 11.16
N ASP A 465 21.95 -29.77 11.61
CA ASP A 465 23.01 -30.59 12.23
C ASP A 465 22.93 -30.58 13.76
N GLY A 466 21.86 -29.99 14.32
CA GLY A 466 21.61 -29.90 15.75
C GLY A 466 22.45 -28.83 16.45
N LYS A 467 23.29 -28.09 15.70
CA LYS A 467 24.07 -26.98 16.21
C LYS A 467 23.16 -25.77 16.43
N ILE A 468 23.33 -25.10 17.56
CA ILE A 468 22.51 -23.94 17.92
C ILE A 468 22.97 -22.75 17.08
N VAL A 469 22.04 -22.19 16.30
CA VAL A 469 22.27 -21.05 15.39
C VAL A 469 21.56 -19.77 15.85
N GLY A 470 20.69 -19.89 16.83
CA GLY A 470 19.98 -18.78 17.45
C GLY A 470 19.00 -19.28 18.49
N CYS A 471 18.07 -18.43 18.90
CA CYS A 471 16.96 -18.82 19.76
C CYS A 471 15.68 -18.03 19.44
N VAL A 472 14.55 -18.64 19.78
CA VAL A 472 13.24 -18.00 19.77
C VAL A 472 12.78 -17.77 21.21
N CYS A 473 12.28 -16.57 21.48
CA CYS A 473 11.74 -16.19 22.78
C CYS A 473 10.35 -15.59 22.62
N VAL A 474 9.42 -16.04 23.45
CA VAL A 474 8.10 -15.44 23.63
C VAL A 474 8.03 -14.86 25.03
N ALA A 475 7.69 -13.58 25.14
CA ALA A 475 7.54 -12.88 26.41
C ALA A 475 6.09 -12.41 26.57
N ARG A 476 5.50 -12.76 27.73
CA ARG A 476 4.18 -12.30 28.14
C ARG A 476 4.28 -11.52 29.44
N ASP A 477 3.58 -10.40 29.53
CA ASP A 477 3.44 -9.66 30.78
C ASP A 477 2.44 -10.37 31.70
N ILE A 478 2.90 -10.84 32.88
CA ILE A 478 2.10 -11.55 33.88
C ILE A 478 2.01 -10.79 35.21
N THR A 479 2.39 -9.51 35.20
CA THR A 479 2.31 -8.62 36.37
C THR A 479 0.96 -8.71 37.04
N GLN A 480 -0.07 -8.65 36.21
CA GLN A 480 -1.46 -8.68 36.63
C GLN A 480 -1.80 -9.96 37.40
N GLN A 481 -1.31 -11.12 36.95
CA GLN A 481 -1.60 -12.41 37.58
C GLN A 481 -0.87 -12.57 38.94
N LYS A 482 0.42 -12.23 39.04
CA LYS A 482 1.19 -12.38 40.29
C LYS A 482 0.71 -11.46 41.41
N GLN A 483 0.19 -10.30 41.05
CA GLN A 483 -0.44 -9.38 41.99
C GLN A 483 -1.73 -9.94 42.60
N MET A 484 -2.39 -10.91 41.96
CA MET A 484 -3.62 -11.54 42.48
C MET A 484 -3.36 -12.59 43.58
N ASP A 485 -2.26 -13.34 43.52
CA ASP A 485 -1.98 -14.45 44.46
C ASP A 485 -1.50 -13.99 45.85
N GLU A 486 -0.59 -13.00 45.91
CA GLU A 486 -0.12 -12.45 47.20
C GLU A 486 -1.22 -11.69 47.94
N ALA A 487 -2.19 -11.14 47.19
CA ALA A 487 -3.37 -10.49 47.75
C ALA A 487 -4.23 -11.45 48.59
N LEU A 488 -4.26 -12.75 48.26
CA LEU A 488 -5.00 -13.76 49.02
C LEU A 488 -4.35 -14.04 50.39
N ARG A 489 -3.02 -14.13 50.48
CA ARG A 489 -2.29 -14.42 51.73
C ARG A 489 -2.39 -13.29 52.75
N ILE A 490 -2.31 -12.04 52.28
CA ILE A 490 -2.47 -10.83 53.12
C ILE A 490 -3.91 -10.71 53.63
N SER A 491 -4.90 -11.29 52.94
CA SER A 491 -6.31 -11.29 53.35
C SER A 491 -6.59 -12.04 54.66
N GLU A 492 -5.95 -13.20 54.91
CA GLU A 492 -6.18 -14.01 56.14
C GLU A 492 -5.70 -13.31 57.42
N GLU A 493 -4.49 -12.75 57.39
CA GLU A 493 -3.90 -12.08 58.55
C GLU A 493 -4.61 -10.74 58.86
N ARG A 494 -5.15 -10.10 57.81
CA ARG A 494 -6.00 -8.91 57.88
C ARG A 494 -7.37 -9.21 58.52
N PHE A 495 -7.91 -10.43 58.38
CA PHE A 495 -9.19 -10.83 59.01
C PHE A 495 -9.12 -10.86 60.55
N ARG A 496 -8.04 -11.39 61.12
CA ARG A 496 -7.84 -11.50 62.59
C ARG A 496 -7.71 -10.14 63.28
N LEU A 497 -6.99 -9.20 62.67
CA LEU A 497 -6.79 -7.86 63.23
C LEU A 497 -8.03 -6.96 63.05
N ALA A 498 -8.82 -7.17 61.98
CA ALA A 498 -10.02 -6.38 61.69
C ALA A 498 -11.15 -6.52 62.74
N LEU A 499 -11.22 -7.64 63.47
CA LEU A 499 -12.32 -7.90 64.42
C LEU A 499 -12.10 -7.31 65.83
N ILE A 500 -10.86 -6.97 66.24
CA ILE A 500 -10.53 -6.56 67.63
C ILE A 500 -11.15 -5.22 68.05
N HIS A 501 -11.34 -4.30 67.10
CA HIS A 501 -11.89 -2.96 67.37
C HIS A 501 -13.20 -2.68 66.63
N SER A 502 -13.86 -3.73 66.12
CA SER A 502 -15.06 -3.60 65.30
C SER A 502 -16.33 -3.65 66.16
N PRO A 503 -17.32 -2.75 65.94
CA PRO A 503 -18.60 -2.74 66.63
C PRO A 503 -19.53 -3.83 66.07
N VAL A 504 -19.02 -5.05 65.95
CA VAL A 504 -19.75 -6.21 65.42
C VAL A 504 -19.86 -7.23 66.56
N ASN A 505 -21.08 -7.62 66.89
CA ASN A 505 -21.33 -8.74 67.76
C ASN A 505 -21.31 -10.03 66.93
N ILE A 506 -20.53 -11.02 67.35
CA ILE A 506 -20.55 -12.35 66.73
C ILE A 506 -20.84 -13.37 67.81
N SER A 507 -21.78 -14.27 67.56
CA SER A 507 -22.14 -15.32 68.48
C SER A 507 -22.33 -16.64 67.76
N SER A 508 -22.19 -17.74 68.48
CA SER A 508 -22.54 -19.07 68.04
C SER A 508 -23.54 -19.63 69.05
N GLN A 509 -24.55 -20.32 68.55
CA GLN A 509 -25.54 -21.03 69.34
C GLN A 509 -25.64 -22.47 68.86
N ASP A 510 -25.97 -23.38 69.77
CA ASP A 510 -26.26 -24.77 69.43
C ASP A 510 -27.66 -24.94 68.81
N LEU A 511 -28.05 -26.19 68.50
CA LEU A 511 -29.37 -26.51 67.95
C LEU A 511 -30.54 -26.17 68.88
N ASN A 512 -30.30 -26.04 70.19
CA ASN A 512 -31.30 -25.60 71.16
C ASN A 512 -31.34 -24.06 71.29
N LEU A 513 -30.58 -23.35 70.44
CA LEU A 513 -30.40 -21.91 70.46
C LEU A 513 -29.80 -21.37 71.77
N VAL A 514 -29.00 -22.21 72.43
CA VAL A 514 -28.24 -21.81 73.60
C VAL A 514 -26.91 -21.24 73.13
N TYR A 515 -26.52 -20.06 73.62
CA TYR A 515 -25.25 -19.42 73.26
C TYR A 515 -24.05 -20.27 73.73
N THR A 516 -23.20 -20.68 72.79
CA THR A 516 -22.00 -21.50 73.02
C THR A 516 -20.71 -20.71 72.90
N TRP A 517 -20.72 -19.62 72.15
CA TRP A 517 -19.59 -18.71 72.00
C TRP A 517 -20.10 -17.31 71.64
N GLN A 518 -19.44 -16.25 72.12
CA GLN A 518 -19.79 -14.89 71.74
C GLN A 518 -18.59 -13.95 71.87
N TYR A 519 -18.59 -12.95 71.01
CA TYR A 519 -17.59 -11.91 70.90
C TYR A 519 -18.29 -10.54 70.79
N ASN A 520 -17.87 -9.59 71.62
CA ASN A 520 -18.33 -8.19 71.70
C ASN A 520 -19.86 -8.00 71.87
N PRO A 521 -20.48 -8.33 73.02
CA PRO A 521 -21.92 -8.15 73.29
C PRO A 521 -22.35 -6.68 73.34
N GLN A 522 -23.37 -6.30 72.56
CA GLN A 522 -23.74 -4.89 72.32
C GLN A 522 -25.04 -4.42 73.00
N LEU A 523 -25.78 -5.32 73.64
CA LEU A 523 -27.06 -5.01 74.31
C LEU A 523 -26.90 -4.80 75.83
N GLY A 524 -25.67 -4.54 76.30
CA GLY A 524 -25.36 -4.26 77.70
C GLY A 524 -25.10 -5.47 78.59
N TYR A 525 -25.10 -6.69 78.04
CA TYR A 525 -24.80 -7.94 78.75
C TYR A 525 -23.31 -8.30 78.67
N ALA A 526 -22.73 -8.89 79.71
CA ALA A 526 -21.39 -9.47 79.64
C ALA A 526 -21.40 -10.85 78.94
N VAL A 527 -20.29 -11.26 78.32
CA VAL A 527 -20.20 -12.56 77.60
C VAL A 527 -20.59 -13.72 78.52
N ASP A 528 -20.07 -13.73 79.74
CA ASP A 528 -20.35 -14.77 80.73
C ASP A 528 -21.82 -14.81 81.18
N GLU A 529 -22.56 -13.72 81.00
CA GLU A 529 -23.99 -13.64 81.29
C GLU A 529 -24.87 -14.10 80.12
N VAL A 530 -24.30 -14.24 78.92
CA VAL A 530 -25.01 -14.67 77.71
C VAL A 530 -24.77 -16.15 77.41
N ILE A 531 -23.54 -16.65 77.61
CA ILE A 531 -23.22 -18.05 77.37
C ILE A 531 -24.09 -18.96 78.24
N GLY A 532 -24.71 -19.96 77.63
CA GLY A 532 -25.62 -20.89 78.31
C GLY A 532 -27.07 -20.43 78.40
N LYS A 533 -27.43 -19.24 77.91
CA LYS A 533 -28.81 -18.72 77.88
C LYS A 533 -29.39 -18.71 76.47
N THR A 534 -30.69 -18.39 76.37
CA THR A 534 -31.45 -18.27 75.11
C THR A 534 -31.98 -16.84 74.91
N ASP A 535 -32.42 -16.50 73.69
CA ASP A 535 -32.92 -15.14 73.37
C ASP A 535 -34.11 -14.67 74.24
N PRO A 536 -35.13 -15.49 74.58
CA PRO A 536 -36.27 -15.08 75.43
C PRO A 536 -35.90 -14.83 76.89
N GLU A 537 -34.80 -15.40 77.35
CA GLU A 537 -34.26 -15.14 78.69
C GLU A 537 -33.49 -13.81 78.75
N LEU A 538 -33.14 -13.24 77.59
CA LEU A 538 -32.31 -12.04 77.45
C LEU A 538 -33.02 -10.85 76.80
N LEU A 539 -34.07 -11.06 76.01
CA LEU A 539 -34.72 -10.03 75.18
C LEU A 539 -36.25 -10.03 75.35
N PRO A 540 -36.93 -8.90 75.09
CA PRO A 540 -38.39 -8.83 75.08
C PRO A 540 -39.04 -9.85 74.14
N PHE A 541 -40.22 -10.35 74.52
CA PHE A 541 -40.87 -11.50 73.88
C PHE A 541 -41.04 -11.38 72.35
N GLU A 542 -41.47 -10.21 71.85
CA GLU A 542 -41.69 -10.01 70.41
C GLU A 542 -40.38 -10.05 69.61
N THR A 543 -39.34 -9.38 70.10
CA THR A 543 -38.00 -9.38 69.49
C THR A 543 -37.35 -10.77 69.56
N ALA A 544 -37.40 -11.42 70.73
CA ALA A 544 -36.85 -12.76 70.92
C ALA A 544 -37.50 -13.76 69.97
N ARG A 545 -38.83 -13.70 69.82
CA ARG A 545 -39.59 -14.54 68.89
C ARG A 545 -39.16 -14.32 67.44
N GLN A 546 -39.03 -13.06 67.00
CA GLN A 546 -38.60 -12.73 65.65
C GLN A 546 -37.20 -13.29 65.33
N LEU A 547 -36.24 -13.13 66.25
CA LEU A 547 -34.88 -13.65 66.07
C LEU A 547 -34.86 -15.18 66.10
N MET A 548 -35.64 -15.81 66.98
CA MET A 548 -35.77 -17.26 67.04
C MET A 548 -36.39 -17.85 65.78
N ASP A 549 -37.45 -17.25 65.24
CA ASP A 549 -38.07 -17.69 63.99
C ASP A 549 -37.06 -17.64 62.84
N MET A 550 -36.23 -16.58 62.78
CA MET A 550 -35.16 -16.47 61.78
C MET A 550 -34.06 -17.52 61.98
N LYS A 551 -33.65 -17.80 63.23
CA LYS A 551 -32.63 -18.80 63.56
C LYS A 551 -33.13 -20.22 63.28
N GLN A 552 -34.35 -20.54 63.68
CA GLN A 552 -35.00 -21.82 63.38
C GLN A 552 -35.19 -22.00 61.89
N LYS A 553 -35.58 -20.94 61.17
CA LYS A 553 -35.63 -20.97 59.71
C LYS A 553 -34.27 -21.29 59.11
N ALA A 554 -33.19 -20.64 59.54
CA ALA A 554 -31.84 -20.95 59.09
C ALA A 554 -31.43 -22.41 59.36
N ILE A 555 -31.76 -22.94 60.55
CA ILE A 555 -31.46 -24.33 60.92
C ILE A 555 -32.27 -25.32 60.07
N ILE A 556 -33.56 -25.08 59.84
CA ILE A 556 -34.44 -25.97 59.10
C ILE A 556 -34.12 -25.95 57.61
N THR A 557 -33.89 -24.77 57.05
CA THR A 557 -33.59 -24.62 55.62
C THR A 557 -32.14 -24.96 55.31
N GLY A 558 -31.25 -24.87 56.31
CA GLY A 558 -29.82 -25.04 56.12
C GLY A 558 -29.17 -23.94 55.29
N THR A 559 -29.81 -22.78 55.20
CA THR A 559 -29.30 -21.63 54.44
C THR A 559 -29.09 -20.43 55.35
N GLN A 560 -28.12 -19.58 55.02
CA GLN A 560 -27.92 -18.30 55.71
C GLN A 560 -29.21 -17.47 55.65
N VAL A 561 -29.58 -16.88 56.78
CA VAL A 561 -30.68 -15.93 56.92
C VAL A 561 -30.09 -14.62 57.40
N ARG A 562 -30.02 -13.65 56.51
CA ARG A 562 -29.65 -12.27 56.85
C ARG A 562 -30.88 -11.38 56.74
N SER A 563 -31.13 -10.58 57.76
CA SER A 563 -32.13 -9.52 57.71
C SER A 563 -31.68 -8.36 58.57
N GLU A 564 -32.03 -7.17 58.13
CA GLU A 564 -32.09 -6.05 59.04
C GLU A 564 -33.23 -6.30 60.02
N VAL A 565 -32.94 -6.13 61.30
CA VAL A 565 -33.89 -6.33 62.38
C VAL A 565 -33.88 -5.10 63.27
N SER A 566 -35.07 -4.68 63.66
CA SER A 566 -35.26 -3.59 64.61
C SER A 566 -35.40 -4.17 66.01
N ILE A 567 -34.50 -3.79 66.91
CA ILE A 567 -34.53 -4.23 68.30
C ILE A 567 -34.95 -3.04 69.14
N VAL A 568 -36.07 -3.19 69.85
CA VAL A 568 -36.53 -2.18 70.80
C VAL A 568 -35.79 -2.39 72.12
N ASN A 569 -34.92 -1.45 72.44
CA ASN A 569 -34.16 -1.44 73.69
C ASN A 569 -34.55 -0.18 74.48
N GLN A 570 -35.14 -0.34 75.67
CA GLN A 570 -35.52 0.76 76.58
C GLN A 570 -36.22 1.97 75.88
N ASN A 571 -37.19 1.70 74.99
CA ASN A 571 -37.96 2.68 74.18
C ASN A 571 -37.25 3.32 72.97
N GLU A 572 -36.05 2.88 72.60
CA GLU A 572 -35.40 3.26 71.33
C GLU A 572 -35.40 2.11 70.33
N ILE A 573 -35.64 2.44 69.05
CA ILE A 573 -35.56 1.49 67.95
C ILE A 573 -34.14 1.52 67.39
N LEU A 574 -33.39 0.46 67.66
CA LEU A 574 -32.05 0.24 67.14
C LEU A 574 -32.13 -0.68 65.93
N TYR A 575 -31.43 -0.32 64.86
CA TYR A 575 -31.41 -1.09 63.63
C TYR A 575 -30.12 -1.88 63.57
N TYR A 576 -30.25 -3.19 63.53
CA TYR A 576 -29.14 -4.11 63.39
C TYR A 576 -29.23 -4.86 62.08
N ASP A 577 -28.12 -4.97 61.37
CA ASP A 577 -27.99 -5.92 60.28
C ASP A 577 -27.63 -7.28 60.89
N PHE A 578 -28.58 -8.21 60.88
CA PHE A 578 -28.46 -9.48 61.57
C PHE A 578 -28.33 -10.63 60.57
N THR A 579 -27.17 -11.28 60.60
CA THR A 579 -26.84 -12.41 59.74
C THR A 579 -26.76 -13.67 60.58
N ILE A 580 -27.50 -14.70 60.19
CA ILE A 580 -27.53 -16.00 60.85
C ILE A 580 -27.08 -17.05 59.84
N GLU A 581 -25.95 -17.68 60.10
CA GLU A 581 -25.43 -18.77 59.29
C GLU A 581 -25.64 -20.11 59.99
N PRO A 582 -26.23 -21.11 59.33
CA PRO A 582 -26.26 -22.47 59.85
C PRO A 582 -24.84 -22.96 60.02
N LEU A 583 -24.47 -23.25 61.27
CA LEU A 583 -23.18 -23.81 61.60
C LEU A 583 -23.22 -25.30 61.28
N ARG A 584 -22.42 -25.72 60.31
CA ARG A 584 -22.33 -27.11 59.87
C ARG A 584 -21.06 -27.77 60.39
N ASN A 585 -21.17 -29.04 60.78
CA ASN A 585 -20.01 -29.86 61.07
C ASN A 585 -19.31 -30.32 59.76
N GLN A 586 -18.18 -31.02 59.87
CA GLN A 586 -17.40 -31.49 58.72
C GLN A 586 -18.14 -32.52 57.85
N GLN A 587 -19.19 -33.15 58.37
CA GLN A 587 -20.06 -34.09 57.68
C GLN A 587 -21.21 -33.37 56.96
N GLY A 588 -21.34 -32.06 57.12
CA GLY A 588 -22.35 -31.21 56.50
C GLY A 588 -23.64 -31.08 57.30
N ASP A 589 -23.75 -31.76 58.45
CA ASP A 589 -24.93 -31.66 59.31
C ASP A 589 -24.94 -30.33 60.06
N ILE A 590 -26.12 -29.75 60.24
CA ILE A 590 -26.29 -28.50 60.96
C ILE A 590 -26.24 -28.82 62.46
N VAL A 591 -25.32 -28.15 63.16
CA VAL A 591 -25.07 -28.33 64.60
C VAL A 591 -25.38 -27.08 65.42
N GLY A 592 -25.78 -25.99 64.76
CA GLY A 592 -26.13 -24.74 65.41
C GLY A 592 -26.23 -23.59 64.41
N VAL A 593 -26.07 -22.36 64.92
CA VAL A 593 -26.01 -21.15 64.10
C VAL A 593 -24.93 -20.18 64.57
N ASN A 594 -24.25 -19.54 63.63
CA ASN A 594 -23.42 -18.37 63.87
C ASN A 594 -24.24 -17.12 63.57
N ASN A 595 -24.34 -16.21 64.53
CA ASN A 595 -25.04 -14.96 64.38
C ASN A 595 -24.07 -13.78 64.42
N ILE A 596 -24.14 -12.93 63.42
CA ILE A 596 -23.37 -11.69 63.31
C ILE A 596 -24.37 -10.55 63.35
N MET A 597 -24.22 -9.64 64.30
CA MET A 597 -25.09 -8.47 64.47
C MET A 597 -24.24 -7.20 64.40
N VAL A 598 -24.60 -6.32 63.46
CA VAL A 598 -23.90 -5.05 63.22
C VAL A 598 -24.87 -3.89 63.45
N ASP A 599 -24.54 -2.95 64.33
CA ASP A 599 -25.34 -1.74 64.51
C ASP A 599 -25.26 -0.84 63.27
N ILE A 600 -26.39 -0.57 62.64
CA ILE A 600 -26.50 0.26 61.43
C ILE A 600 -27.40 1.48 61.63
N THR A 601 -27.70 1.81 62.88
CA THR A 601 -28.69 2.84 63.25
C THR A 601 -28.31 4.23 62.72
N GLU A 602 -27.04 4.62 62.87
CA GLU A 602 -26.54 5.92 62.41
C GLU A 602 -26.40 5.99 60.87
N ARG A 603 -26.07 4.84 60.25
CA ARG A 603 -25.92 4.71 58.80
C ARG A 603 -27.26 4.86 58.10
N LYS A 604 -28.31 4.16 58.54
CA LYS A 604 -29.65 4.22 57.91
C LYS A 604 -30.25 5.62 57.89
N ARG A 605 -30.04 6.40 58.95
CA ARG A 605 -30.54 7.78 59.02
C ARG A 605 -29.82 8.73 58.07
N THR A 606 -28.54 8.47 57.80
CA THR A 606 -27.70 9.29 56.93
C THR A 606 -27.89 8.88 55.45
N GLU A 607 -27.83 7.58 55.16
CA GLU A 607 -27.86 6.98 53.82
C GLU A 607 -29.07 7.38 52.96
N VAL A 608 -30.25 7.54 53.58
CA VAL A 608 -31.49 7.88 52.86
C VAL A 608 -31.43 9.26 52.22
N VAL A 609 -30.76 10.23 52.85
CA VAL A 609 -30.72 11.62 52.37
C VAL A 609 -29.60 11.81 51.33
N LEU A 610 -28.50 11.06 51.44
CA LEU A 610 -27.33 11.19 50.56
C LEU A 610 -27.38 10.43 49.26
N ARG A 611 -28.08 9.29 49.26
CA ARG A 611 -28.22 8.47 48.07
C ARG A 611 -28.88 9.24 46.93
N ARG A 612 -29.89 10.05 47.24
CA ARG A 612 -30.63 10.86 46.25
C ARG A 612 -29.81 11.96 45.59
N GLN A 613 -28.75 12.44 46.22
CA GLN A 613 -27.92 13.52 45.66
C GLN A 613 -26.62 13.02 45.02
N ALA A 614 -26.05 11.92 45.51
CA ALA A 614 -24.89 11.28 44.88
C ALA A 614 -25.23 10.61 43.54
N GLU A 615 -26.46 10.09 43.38
CA GLU A 615 -26.93 9.50 42.12
C GLU A 615 -26.99 10.55 40.98
N MET A 616 -27.22 11.83 41.28
CA MET A 616 -27.23 12.90 40.26
C MET A 616 -25.84 13.22 39.69
N LEU A 617 -24.77 13.18 40.51
CA LEU A 617 -23.41 13.50 40.04
C LEU A 617 -22.72 12.36 39.27
N ASN A 618 -23.07 11.09 39.54
CA ASN A 618 -22.53 9.96 38.77
C ASN A 618 -23.12 9.87 37.35
N LEU A 619 -24.27 10.51 37.11
CA LEU A 619 -24.87 10.62 35.79
C LEU A 619 -24.22 11.74 34.95
N SER A 620 -23.38 12.59 35.54
CA SER A 620 -22.58 13.58 34.81
C SER A 620 -21.46 12.89 34.02
N TYR A 621 -21.34 13.24 32.73
CA TYR A 621 -20.33 12.68 31.84
C TYR A 621 -18.96 13.39 31.92
N GLU A 622 -18.89 14.58 32.51
CA GLU A 622 -17.69 15.43 32.50
C GLU A 622 -16.69 15.08 33.62
N ALA A 623 -15.39 15.25 33.36
CA ALA A 623 -14.36 14.92 34.34
C ALA A 623 -14.25 16.02 35.40
N MET A 624 -14.64 15.68 36.63
CA MET A 624 -14.64 16.60 37.75
C MET A 624 -13.88 15.99 38.91
N PHE A 625 -12.98 16.78 39.46
CA PHE A 625 -12.25 16.43 40.67
C PHE A 625 -11.98 17.66 41.51
N ALA A 626 -11.63 17.45 42.76
CA ALA A 626 -11.28 18.54 43.66
C ALA A 626 -9.91 18.25 44.26
N TRP A 627 -9.13 19.28 44.53
CA TRP A 627 -7.82 19.17 45.15
C TRP A 627 -7.55 20.33 46.14
N GLU A 628 -6.80 20.08 47.21
CA GLU A 628 -6.38 21.13 48.14
C GLU A 628 -5.28 21.99 47.50
N LEU A 629 -5.17 23.29 47.82
CA LEU A 629 -4.20 24.22 47.19
C LEU A 629 -2.71 23.78 47.25
N ASN A 630 -2.38 22.78 48.06
CA ASN A 630 -1.08 22.10 48.08
C ASN A 630 -0.88 21.12 46.88
N GLY A 631 -1.91 20.87 46.08
CA GLY A 631 -1.94 20.00 44.90
C GLY A 631 -2.64 18.65 45.11
N VAL A 632 -3.07 18.33 46.33
CA VAL A 632 -3.55 16.97 46.67
C VAL A 632 -5.01 16.78 46.28
N VAL A 633 -5.33 15.79 45.45
CA VAL A 633 -6.71 15.47 45.03
C VAL A 633 -7.51 14.86 46.18
N ILE A 634 -8.75 15.30 46.38
CA ILE A 634 -9.66 14.89 47.45
C ILE A 634 -10.95 14.22 46.94
N SER A 635 -11.28 14.40 45.66
CA SER A 635 -12.48 13.85 45.04
C SER A 635 -12.23 13.65 43.56
N TRP A 636 -12.77 12.60 42.95
CA TRP A 636 -12.58 12.27 41.54
C TRP A 636 -13.80 11.48 41.04
N ASN A 637 -14.59 12.09 40.16
CA ASN A 637 -15.87 11.53 39.72
C ASN A 637 -15.71 10.45 38.64
N GLN A 638 -16.83 9.85 38.22
CA GLN A 638 -16.82 8.80 37.18
C GLN A 638 -16.38 9.33 35.81
N GLY A 639 -16.63 10.60 35.50
CA GLY A 639 -16.11 11.26 34.31
C GLY A 639 -14.58 11.31 34.30
N ALA A 640 -13.94 11.70 35.41
CA ALA A 640 -12.50 11.84 35.51
C ALA A 640 -11.79 10.48 35.47
N GLN A 641 -12.43 9.44 36.04
CA GLN A 641 -11.90 8.08 35.96
C GLN A 641 -11.93 7.51 34.55
N ARG A 642 -13.04 7.72 33.82
CA ARG A 642 -13.11 7.34 32.41
C ARG A 642 -12.05 8.08 31.59
N LEU A 643 -11.86 9.37 31.87
CA LEU A 643 -10.97 10.21 31.08
C LEU A 643 -9.48 9.91 31.28
N TYR A 644 -8.98 9.92 32.51
CA TYR A 644 -7.53 9.79 32.73
C TYR A 644 -7.07 8.36 32.95
N GLY A 645 -7.99 7.39 33.01
CA GLY A 645 -7.72 5.99 33.29
C GLY A 645 -7.27 5.71 34.73
N TYR A 646 -6.99 6.76 35.51
CA TYR A 646 -6.83 6.68 36.94
C TYR A 646 -8.19 6.54 37.57
N SER A 647 -8.37 5.43 38.27
CA SER A 647 -9.53 5.28 39.13
C SER A 647 -9.60 6.39 40.18
N SER A 648 -10.79 6.65 40.72
CA SER A 648 -10.99 7.56 41.86
C SER A 648 -10.01 7.26 43.00
N GLU A 649 -9.62 5.99 43.13
CA GLU A 649 -8.67 5.48 44.14
C GLU A 649 -7.20 5.81 43.86
N GLU A 650 -6.79 6.02 42.60
CA GLU A 650 -5.41 6.38 42.21
C GLU A 650 -5.20 7.88 42.18
N ALA A 651 -6.29 8.60 41.91
CA ALA A 651 -6.31 10.04 41.90
C ALA A 651 -6.31 10.62 43.30
N ILE A 652 -7.22 10.18 44.16
CA ILE A 652 -7.40 10.74 45.49
C ILE A 652 -6.14 10.52 46.35
N ASN A 653 -5.70 11.59 47.01
CA ASN A 653 -4.48 11.75 47.81
C ASN A 653 -3.15 11.81 47.04
N SER A 654 -3.16 11.77 45.71
CA SER A 654 -1.98 12.12 44.91
C SER A 654 -1.91 13.63 44.72
N SER A 655 -0.69 14.15 44.57
CA SER A 655 -0.56 15.46 43.91
C SER A 655 -1.15 15.29 42.52
N GLY A 656 -2.33 15.87 42.27
CA GLY A 656 -3.05 15.72 41.00
C GLY A 656 -2.15 16.11 39.84
N HIS A 657 -1.29 17.09 40.07
CA HIS A 657 -0.34 17.60 39.11
C HIS A 657 0.87 16.69 38.89
N GLU A 658 1.33 15.92 39.87
CA GLU A 658 2.40 14.94 39.65
C GLU A 658 1.86 13.64 39.06
N LEU A 659 0.65 13.24 39.47
CA LEU A 659 -0.04 12.05 38.99
C LEU A 659 -0.37 12.16 37.51
N LEU A 660 -1.02 13.26 37.16
CA LEU A 660 -1.30 13.59 35.79
C LEU A 660 -0.05 14.15 35.10
N LYS A 661 1.12 14.20 35.76
CA LYS A 661 2.37 14.79 35.23
C LYS A 661 2.10 16.09 34.48
N THR A 662 1.28 16.95 35.10
CA THR A 662 0.69 18.14 34.52
C THR A 662 1.78 19.08 34.04
N LYS A 663 1.76 19.37 32.74
CA LYS A 663 2.52 20.49 32.19
C LYS A 663 1.63 21.71 32.19
N PHE A 664 2.04 22.71 32.96
CA PHE A 664 1.35 23.99 33.04
C PHE A 664 1.89 24.95 31.98
N PRO A 665 1.04 25.86 31.45
CA PRO A 665 1.46 26.86 30.48
C PRO A 665 2.30 27.98 31.14
N ILE A 666 2.14 28.18 32.44
CA ILE A 666 2.92 29.10 33.28
C ILE A 666 3.24 28.40 34.61
N GLU A 667 4.25 28.88 35.34
CA GLU A 667 4.65 28.28 36.62
C GLU A 667 3.47 28.12 37.59
N LEU A 668 3.34 26.94 38.20
CA LEU A 668 2.24 26.58 39.10
C LEU A 668 2.06 27.59 40.25
N ASP A 669 3.13 28.17 40.77
CA ASP A 669 3.05 29.17 41.84
C ASP A 669 2.36 30.47 41.38
N LYS A 670 2.47 30.83 40.09
CA LYS A 670 1.73 31.96 39.52
C LYS A 670 0.25 31.64 39.37
N ILE A 671 -0.09 30.41 38.95
CA ILE A 671 -1.48 29.93 38.88
C ILE A 671 -2.11 29.91 40.26
N LYS A 672 -1.40 29.41 41.28
CA LYS A 672 -1.86 29.45 42.69
C LYS A 672 -2.06 30.87 43.18
N THR A 673 -1.18 31.80 42.82
CA THR A 673 -1.31 33.22 43.19
C THR A 673 -2.55 33.85 42.53
N MET A 674 -2.79 33.58 41.24
CA MET A 674 -4.00 34.01 40.52
C MET A 674 -5.27 33.40 41.13
N LEU A 675 -5.28 32.10 41.46
CA LEU A 675 -6.41 31.45 42.13
C LEU A 675 -6.73 32.04 43.50
N VAL A 676 -5.71 32.43 44.27
CA VAL A 676 -5.92 33.06 45.58
C VAL A 676 -6.47 34.49 45.43
N GLN A 677 -6.03 35.22 44.39
CA GLN A 677 -6.45 36.60 44.12
C GLN A 677 -7.84 36.68 43.46
N ASP A 678 -8.04 35.94 42.36
CA ASP A 678 -9.21 36.03 41.48
C ASP A 678 -10.24 34.92 41.75
N LYS A 679 -9.97 34.02 42.70
CA LYS A 679 -10.79 32.86 43.10
C LYS A 679 -11.05 31.83 41.99
N THR A 680 -10.62 32.10 40.77
CA THR A 680 -10.84 31.26 39.60
C THR A 680 -9.62 31.30 38.69
N TRP A 681 -9.44 30.25 37.90
CA TRP A 681 -8.45 30.21 36.83
C TRP A 681 -8.95 29.27 35.73
N SER A 682 -8.66 29.60 34.48
CA SER A 682 -8.93 28.73 33.35
C SER A 682 -7.73 28.70 32.42
N GLY A 683 -7.38 27.53 31.92
CA GLY A 683 -6.28 27.38 30.97
C GLY A 683 -6.07 25.94 30.54
N GLU A 684 -5.21 25.77 29.53
CA GLU A 684 -4.89 24.46 29.00
C GLU A 684 -3.82 23.77 29.86
N LEU A 685 -4.06 22.49 30.16
CA LEU A 685 -3.12 21.63 30.88
C LEU A 685 -2.86 20.37 30.05
N VAL A 686 -1.61 19.91 30.03
CA VAL A 686 -1.27 18.61 29.42
C VAL A 686 -1.11 17.60 30.53
N HIS A 687 -1.98 16.59 30.52
CA HIS A 687 -2.06 15.54 31.54
C HIS A 687 -1.65 14.19 30.95
N THR A 688 -0.94 13.38 31.69
CA THR A 688 -0.56 12.02 31.34
C THR A 688 -1.53 11.06 32.01
N THR A 689 -2.35 10.40 31.21
CA THR A 689 -3.18 9.26 31.63
C THR A 689 -2.32 8.15 32.20
N LYS A 690 -2.95 7.27 32.95
CA LYS A 690 -2.30 6.16 33.62
C LYS A 690 -1.50 5.23 32.71
N ASN A 691 -2.00 5.00 31.51
CA ASN A 691 -1.38 4.10 30.55
C ASN A 691 -0.18 4.76 29.83
N GLY A 692 0.24 5.94 30.31
CA GLY A 692 1.34 6.72 29.74
C GLY A 692 0.91 7.65 28.59
N GLY A 693 -0.35 7.57 28.14
CA GLY A 693 -0.86 8.42 27.07
C GLY A 693 -1.05 9.86 27.56
N THR A 694 -0.53 10.85 26.84
CA THR A 694 -0.78 12.26 27.14
C THR A 694 -2.10 12.71 26.53
N ILE A 695 -2.97 13.30 27.35
CA ILE A 695 -4.22 13.96 26.96
C ILE A 695 -4.13 15.44 27.26
N THR A 696 -4.67 16.26 26.35
CA THR A 696 -4.73 17.70 26.54
C THR A 696 -6.12 18.07 27.02
N VAL A 697 -6.19 18.76 28.16
CA VAL A 697 -7.46 19.15 28.76
C VAL A 697 -7.54 20.66 28.90
N GLU A 698 -8.75 21.17 28.68
CA GLU A 698 -9.09 22.53 29.09
C GLU A 698 -9.60 22.44 30.52
N SER A 699 -8.90 23.13 31.43
CA SER A 699 -9.15 23.05 32.86
C SER A 699 -9.71 24.36 33.39
N ARG A 700 -10.84 24.27 34.11
CA ARG A 700 -11.37 25.37 34.90
C ARG A 700 -11.22 25.02 36.38
N LEU A 701 -10.58 25.93 37.10
CA LEU A 701 -10.23 25.82 38.51
C LEU A 701 -11.00 26.89 39.30
N GLN A 702 -11.68 26.49 40.37
CA GLN A 702 -12.35 27.42 41.27
C GLN A 702 -11.94 27.14 42.71
N LEU A 703 -11.48 28.18 43.40
CA LEU A 703 -11.04 28.10 44.78
C LEU A 703 -12.18 28.39 45.75
N ILE A 704 -12.62 27.36 46.46
CA ILE A 704 -13.57 27.41 47.56
C ILE A 704 -12.87 27.20 48.90
N GLN A 705 -13.54 27.57 50.00
CA GLN A 705 -13.03 27.37 51.34
C GLN A 705 -13.97 26.45 52.10
N ASP A 706 -13.47 25.31 52.63
CA ASP A 706 -14.29 24.37 53.40
C ASP A 706 -14.61 24.92 54.79
N ASP A 707 -15.56 24.27 55.49
CA ASP A 707 -15.97 24.63 56.86
C ASP A 707 -14.81 24.63 57.89
N LEU A 708 -13.64 24.06 57.52
CA LEU A 708 -12.42 24.02 58.34
C LEU A 708 -11.40 25.08 57.90
N GLY A 709 -11.78 25.98 56.99
CA GLY A 709 -10.94 27.04 56.47
C GLY A 709 -9.94 26.61 55.40
N ARG A 710 -9.97 25.35 54.93
CA ARG A 710 -9.05 24.84 53.92
C ARG A 710 -9.45 25.29 52.53
N LEU A 711 -8.47 25.72 51.77
CA LEU A 711 -8.64 26.17 50.40
C LEU A 711 -8.63 24.96 49.46
N ILE A 712 -9.81 24.63 48.93
CA ILE A 712 -10.05 23.55 47.99
C ILE A 712 -10.27 24.15 46.62
N VAL A 713 -9.58 23.63 45.62
CA VAL A 713 -9.79 23.92 44.22
C VAL A 713 -10.70 22.85 43.63
N LEU A 714 -11.84 23.25 43.11
CA LEU A 714 -12.67 22.42 42.25
C LEU A 714 -12.13 22.54 40.83
N GLU A 715 -11.83 21.41 40.21
CA GLU A 715 -11.33 21.31 38.85
C GLU A 715 -12.32 20.54 37.98
N THR A 716 -12.78 21.20 36.92
CA THR A 716 -13.54 20.56 35.85
C THR A 716 -12.68 20.54 34.61
N ASN A 717 -12.52 19.35 34.05
CA ASN A 717 -11.67 19.12 32.91
C ASN A 717 -12.48 18.57 31.75
N ARG A 718 -12.33 19.26 30.63
CA ARG A 718 -12.88 18.81 29.36
C ARG A 718 -11.77 18.22 28.53
N ASP A 719 -11.96 16.97 28.10
CA ASP A 719 -11.04 16.36 27.17
C ASP A 719 -11.12 17.09 25.83
N THR A 720 -10.01 17.75 25.47
CA THR A 720 -9.87 18.34 24.15
C THR A 720 -8.97 17.47 23.28
N THR A 721 -8.55 16.29 23.72
CA THR A 721 -7.66 15.39 22.97
C THR A 721 -8.30 14.93 21.68
N GLN A 722 -9.56 14.50 21.63
CA GLN A 722 -10.21 14.21 20.34
C GLN A 722 -10.37 15.45 19.48
N ARG A 723 -10.66 16.63 20.07
CA ARG A 723 -10.76 17.88 19.30
C ARG A 723 -9.39 18.32 18.76
N LYS A 724 -8.31 18.13 19.53
CA LYS A 724 -6.92 18.45 19.17
C LYS A 724 -6.30 17.40 18.30
N GLN A 725 -6.48 16.10 18.51
CA GLN A 725 -6.17 15.02 17.57
C GLN A 725 -7.04 15.11 16.34
N ALA A 726 -8.27 15.64 16.39
CA ALA A 726 -9.00 15.98 15.18
C ALA A 726 -8.47 17.26 14.56
N LEU A 727 -7.92 18.22 15.31
CA LEU A 727 -7.28 19.42 14.78
C LEU A 727 -5.85 19.15 14.27
N GLU A 728 -5.13 18.20 14.88
CA GLU A 728 -3.79 17.69 14.59
C GLU A 728 -3.89 16.59 13.56
N ALA A 729 -4.93 15.76 13.53
CA ALA A 729 -5.25 14.92 12.38
C ALA A 729 -5.87 15.75 11.28
N LEU A 730 -6.55 16.87 11.55
CA LEU A 730 -6.86 17.85 10.51
C LEU A 730 -5.56 18.54 10.09
N TYR A 731 -4.60 18.83 10.98
CA TYR A 731 -3.31 19.46 10.65
C TYR A 731 -2.33 18.50 9.99
N GLU A 732 -2.36 17.22 10.33
CA GLU A 732 -1.57 16.11 9.78
C GLU A 732 -2.24 15.59 8.54
N THR A 733 -3.57 15.49 8.45
CA THR A 733 -4.27 15.25 7.19
C THR A 733 -4.10 16.47 6.28
N THR A 734 -4.16 17.70 6.79
CA THR A 734 -3.87 18.91 5.99
C THR A 734 -2.40 18.92 5.60
N ASN A 735 -1.43 18.66 6.48
CA ASN A 735 0.01 18.56 6.17
C ASN A 735 0.32 17.34 5.29
N TYR A 736 -0.42 16.25 5.42
CA TYR A 736 -0.27 15.02 4.63
C TYR A 736 -0.83 15.25 3.24
N LEU A 737 -2.02 15.85 3.12
CA LEU A 737 -2.59 16.30 1.84
C LEU A 737 -1.70 17.40 1.22
N GLU A 738 -1.19 18.34 2.00
CA GLU A 738 -0.25 19.38 1.57
C GLU A 738 1.07 18.75 1.12
N ASN A 739 1.67 17.81 1.88
CA ASN A 739 2.89 17.10 1.48
C ASN A 739 2.65 16.19 0.26
N LEU A 740 1.50 15.52 0.15
CA LEU A 740 1.13 14.72 -1.02
C LEU A 740 1.07 15.59 -2.27
N ILE A 741 0.54 16.82 -2.15
CA ILE A 741 0.50 17.78 -3.25
C ILE A 741 1.90 18.36 -3.50
N ASP A 742 2.58 18.85 -2.47
CA ASP A 742 3.88 19.55 -2.53
C ASP A 742 5.01 18.65 -3.04
N TYR A 743 5.05 17.39 -2.61
CA TYR A 743 6.04 16.40 -3.05
C TYR A 743 5.55 15.49 -4.17
N ALA A 744 4.34 15.68 -4.71
CA ALA A 744 3.94 15.00 -5.94
C ALA A 744 4.97 15.26 -7.04
N ASN A 745 5.34 14.21 -7.77
CA ASN A 745 6.28 14.34 -8.89
C ASN A 745 5.66 15.06 -10.11
N ALA A 746 4.33 15.13 -10.18
CA ALA A 746 3.60 15.89 -11.20
C ALA A 746 3.47 17.35 -10.77
N PRO A 747 3.72 18.34 -11.66
CA PRO A 747 3.30 19.71 -11.47
C PRO A 747 1.82 19.83 -11.08
N ILE A 748 1.50 20.45 -9.95
CA ILE A 748 0.13 20.69 -9.49
C ILE A 748 -0.04 22.17 -9.17
N ILE A 749 -1.14 22.74 -9.66
CA ILE A 749 -1.56 24.11 -9.39
C ILE A 749 -3.06 24.15 -9.07
N VAL A 750 -3.44 25.03 -8.15
CA VAL A 750 -4.85 25.32 -7.85
C VAL A 750 -5.07 26.81 -7.96
N TRP A 751 -6.22 27.22 -8.49
CA TRP A 751 -6.66 28.62 -8.51
C TRP A 751 -8.11 28.77 -8.08
N ASN A 752 -8.46 29.96 -7.59
CA ASN A 752 -9.84 30.31 -7.23
C ASN A 752 -10.65 30.79 -8.45
N PRO A 753 -11.97 31.03 -8.35
CA PRO A 753 -12.81 31.46 -9.48
C PRO A 753 -12.42 32.80 -10.09
N ASN A 754 -11.62 33.60 -9.37
CA ASN A 754 -11.03 34.85 -9.85
C ASN A 754 -9.67 34.64 -10.53
N PHE A 755 -9.34 33.40 -10.90
CA PHE A 755 -8.10 32.98 -11.59
C PHE A 755 -6.81 33.36 -10.86
N ARG A 756 -6.89 33.47 -9.52
CA ARG A 756 -5.71 33.68 -8.68
C ARG A 756 -5.19 32.36 -8.17
N ILE A 757 -3.89 32.16 -8.26
CA ILE A 757 -3.19 30.97 -7.82
C ILE A 757 -3.34 30.84 -6.31
N THR A 758 -3.90 29.74 -5.84
CA THR A 758 -4.07 29.42 -4.41
C THR A 758 -3.10 28.35 -3.95
N ARG A 759 -2.63 27.46 -4.84
CA ARG A 759 -1.61 26.43 -4.54
C ARG A 759 -0.64 26.24 -5.70
N PHE A 760 0.61 25.92 -5.38
CA PHE A 760 1.72 25.77 -6.34
C PHE A 760 2.77 24.80 -5.76
N ASN A 761 2.81 23.55 -6.24
CA ASN A 761 3.62 22.51 -5.62
C ASN A 761 5.11 22.52 -6.04
N HIS A 762 5.99 21.77 -5.37
CA HIS A 762 7.44 21.79 -5.66
C HIS A 762 7.81 21.25 -7.03
N ALA A 763 7.06 20.29 -7.58
CA ALA A 763 7.28 19.86 -8.96
C ALA A 763 7.02 21.01 -9.95
N PHE A 764 6.01 21.85 -9.68
CA PHE A 764 5.75 23.01 -10.51
C PHE A 764 6.75 24.16 -10.28
N GLU A 765 7.29 24.32 -9.06
CA GLU A 765 8.45 25.19 -8.83
C GLU A 765 9.68 24.74 -9.62
N ARG A 766 9.99 23.44 -9.65
CA ARG A 766 11.12 22.89 -10.43
C ARG A 766 10.90 23.04 -11.93
N LEU A 767 9.65 22.92 -12.39
CA LEU A 767 9.29 23.08 -13.79
C LEU A 767 9.42 24.54 -14.24
N THR A 768 8.90 25.49 -13.46
CA THR A 768 8.81 26.91 -13.83
C THR A 768 10.03 27.73 -13.39
N GLY A 769 10.72 27.30 -12.33
CA GLY A 769 11.75 28.10 -11.65
C GLY A 769 11.19 29.23 -10.79
N LEU A 770 9.86 29.36 -10.67
CA LEU A 770 9.19 30.32 -9.79
C LEU A 770 8.94 29.69 -8.42
N LYS A 771 9.09 30.48 -7.35
CA LYS A 771 8.76 30.01 -6.01
C LYS A 771 7.29 30.23 -5.67
N ALA A 772 6.67 29.30 -4.98
CA ALA A 772 5.27 29.36 -4.58
C ALA A 772 4.92 30.68 -3.87
N GLY A 773 5.80 31.14 -2.96
CA GLY A 773 5.64 32.42 -2.25
C GLY A 773 5.65 33.67 -3.15
N GLU A 774 6.13 33.57 -4.39
CA GLU A 774 6.16 34.67 -5.35
C GLU A 774 4.94 34.70 -6.27
N VAL A 775 4.22 33.58 -6.39
CA VAL A 775 3.12 33.39 -7.36
C VAL A 775 1.76 33.19 -6.70
N ILE A 776 1.70 32.70 -5.46
CA ILE A 776 0.43 32.58 -4.71
C ILE A 776 -0.22 33.96 -4.59
N GLY A 777 -1.51 34.03 -4.95
CA GLY A 777 -2.32 35.26 -5.00
C GLY A 777 -2.21 36.07 -6.30
N LYS A 778 -1.21 35.79 -7.14
CA LYS A 778 -1.11 36.40 -8.48
C LYS A 778 -2.08 35.73 -9.45
N PHE A 779 -2.35 36.45 -10.54
CA PHE A 779 -3.19 35.95 -11.61
C PHE A 779 -2.43 34.86 -12.40
N LEU A 780 -3.16 33.87 -12.91
CA LEU A 780 -2.58 32.66 -13.54
C LEU A 780 -1.77 32.97 -14.82
N ASP A 781 -2.01 34.12 -15.45
CA ASP A 781 -1.39 34.58 -16.70
C ASP A 781 0.13 34.72 -16.65
N ILE A 782 0.71 34.97 -15.47
CA ILE A 782 2.15 35.06 -15.24
C ILE A 782 2.92 33.80 -15.65
N LEU A 783 2.24 32.65 -15.74
CA LEU A 783 2.83 31.37 -16.10
C LEU A 783 2.89 31.14 -17.61
N PHE A 784 2.30 32.02 -18.43
CA PHE A 784 2.22 31.83 -19.87
C PHE A 784 3.08 32.85 -20.64
N PRO A 785 3.70 32.43 -21.75
CA PRO A 785 4.33 33.37 -22.69
C PRO A 785 3.30 34.35 -23.27
N GLU A 786 3.68 35.62 -23.50
CA GLU A 786 2.78 36.66 -24.07
C GLU A 786 2.08 36.21 -25.36
N SER A 787 2.76 35.41 -26.19
CA SER A 787 2.22 34.86 -27.44
C SER A 787 1.08 33.85 -27.27
N SER A 788 0.93 33.26 -26.08
CA SER A 788 -0.01 32.16 -25.81
C SER A 788 -0.97 32.45 -24.64
N ILE A 789 -0.91 33.65 -24.04
CA ILE A 789 -1.81 34.06 -22.95
C ILE A 789 -3.27 33.99 -23.41
N ALA A 790 -3.59 34.46 -24.62
CA ALA A 790 -4.97 34.50 -25.12
C ALA A 790 -5.57 33.09 -25.26
N ASP A 791 -4.85 32.17 -25.91
CA ASP A 791 -5.31 30.79 -26.11
C ASP A 791 -5.40 30.03 -24.78
N SER A 792 -4.43 30.22 -23.89
CA SER A 792 -4.42 29.57 -22.57
C SER A 792 -5.55 30.11 -21.67
N SER A 793 -5.84 31.41 -21.74
CA SER A 793 -6.88 32.05 -20.94
C SER A 793 -8.29 31.58 -21.31
N ASP A 794 -8.54 31.24 -22.57
CA ASP A 794 -9.85 30.70 -23.01
C ASP A 794 -10.14 29.35 -22.34
N PHE A 795 -9.15 28.46 -22.27
CA PHE A 795 -9.29 27.20 -21.54
C PHE A 795 -9.57 27.45 -20.05
N ILE A 796 -8.84 28.38 -19.43
CA ILE A 796 -8.92 28.72 -18.01
C ILE A 796 -10.29 29.32 -17.66
N GLU A 797 -10.81 30.22 -18.49
CA GLU A 797 -12.10 30.87 -18.23
C GLU A 797 -13.27 29.88 -18.32
N ARG A 798 -13.15 28.84 -19.14
CA ARG A 798 -14.14 27.77 -19.21
C ARG A 798 -14.21 26.96 -17.92
N THR A 799 -13.11 26.89 -17.16
CA THR A 799 -13.10 26.16 -15.88
C THR A 799 -13.95 26.80 -14.78
N SER A 800 -14.00 28.14 -14.72
CA SER A 800 -14.85 28.83 -13.74
C SER A 800 -16.36 28.70 -14.05
N LYS A 801 -16.71 28.26 -15.25
CA LYS A 801 -18.09 27.96 -15.69
C LYS A 801 -18.49 26.51 -15.42
N GLY A 802 -17.63 25.73 -14.75
CA GLY A 802 -17.87 24.35 -14.38
C GLY A 802 -17.31 23.31 -15.36
N GLU A 803 -16.70 23.72 -16.48
CA GLU A 803 -16.00 22.79 -17.37
C GLU A 803 -14.68 22.33 -16.75
N PHE A 804 -14.21 21.14 -17.07
CA PHE A 804 -12.93 20.61 -16.62
C PHE A 804 -12.18 19.99 -17.80
N TRP A 805 -10.85 19.88 -17.70
CA TRP A 805 -10.02 19.41 -18.79
C TRP A 805 -9.61 17.96 -18.57
N GLU A 806 -9.88 17.10 -19.55
CA GLU A 806 -9.35 15.73 -19.53
C GLU A 806 -7.91 15.66 -20.05
N THR A 807 -7.54 16.48 -21.05
CA THR A 807 -6.18 16.53 -21.62
C THR A 807 -6.02 17.82 -22.47
N VAL A 808 -5.26 18.81 -22.02
CA VAL A 808 -4.97 20.07 -22.75
C VAL A 808 -3.49 20.40 -22.71
N GLU A 809 -2.87 20.68 -23.86
CA GLU A 809 -1.47 21.11 -23.92
C GLU A 809 -1.36 22.62 -23.72
N ILE A 810 -0.62 23.07 -22.70
CA ILE A 810 -0.42 24.50 -22.43
C ILE A 810 1.08 24.80 -22.28
N PRO A 811 1.62 25.78 -23.02
CA PRO A 811 3.00 26.23 -22.87
C PRO A 811 3.17 27.05 -21.59
N ILE A 812 4.16 26.68 -20.78
CA ILE A 812 4.51 27.30 -19.51
C ILE A 812 5.84 28.02 -19.63
N LEU A 813 5.87 29.28 -19.21
CA LEU A 813 7.06 30.14 -19.20
C LEU A 813 7.90 29.90 -17.94
N ARG A 814 9.22 29.71 -18.11
CA ARG A 814 10.18 29.63 -17.00
C ARG A 814 10.82 30.97 -16.69
N THR A 815 11.40 31.10 -15.49
CA THR A 815 12.17 32.29 -15.06
C THR A 815 13.41 32.57 -15.90
N ASP A 816 13.97 31.56 -16.54
CA ASP A 816 15.12 31.69 -17.47
C ASP A 816 14.69 32.10 -18.89
N GLY A 817 13.39 32.30 -19.14
CA GLY A 817 12.82 32.66 -20.43
C GLY A 817 12.56 31.48 -21.37
N THR A 818 12.85 30.24 -20.96
CA THR A 818 12.54 29.04 -21.76
C THR A 818 11.09 28.61 -21.58
N ILE A 819 10.53 27.94 -22.59
CA ILE A 819 9.13 27.48 -22.60
C ILE A 819 9.09 25.97 -22.45
N ARG A 820 8.23 25.48 -21.55
CA ARG A 820 7.94 24.05 -21.35
C ARG A 820 6.53 23.74 -21.82
N THR A 821 6.34 22.70 -22.63
CA THR A 821 5.00 22.25 -23.02
C THR A 821 4.52 21.22 -22.01
N VAL A 822 3.44 21.54 -21.32
CA VAL A 822 2.87 20.69 -20.27
C VAL A 822 1.50 20.21 -20.70
N LEU A 823 1.26 18.91 -20.54
CA LEU A 823 -0.05 18.28 -20.74
C LEU A 823 -0.85 18.37 -19.44
N TRP A 824 -2.00 19.03 -19.46
CA TRP A 824 -2.80 19.37 -18.29
C TRP A 824 -4.12 18.63 -18.23
N ASN A 825 -4.46 18.19 -17.03
CA ASN A 825 -5.80 17.73 -16.66
C ASN A 825 -6.29 18.58 -15.50
N SER A 826 -7.57 18.95 -15.46
CA SER A 826 -8.15 19.77 -14.39
C SER A 826 -9.45 19.20 -13.85
N ALA A 827 -9.80 19.61 -12.63
CA ALA A 827 -11.06 19.30 -11.97
C ALA A 827 -11.53 20.50 -11.13
N ASN A 828 -12.85 20.65 -10.98
CA ASN A 828 -13.45 21.73 -10.19
C ASN A 828 -13.82 21.23 -8.78
N ILE A 829 -13.47 22.02 -7.78
CA ILE A 829 -13.82 21.84 -6.38
C ILE A 829 -15.00 22.78 -6.12
N CYS A 830 -16.17 22.26 -5.74
CA CYS A 830 -17.39 23.05 -5.52
C CYS A 830 -17.66 23.36 -4.04
N GLU A 831 -18.47 24.39 -3.76
CA GLU A 831 -18.98 24.70 -2.41
C GLU A 831 -20.09 23.73 -1.95
N LYS A 832 -20.61 23.90 -0.72
CA LYS A 832 -21.66 23.05 -0.11
C LYS A 832 -22.94 22.90 -0.96
N ASP A 833 -23.16 23.81 -1.91
CA ASP A 833 -24.29 23.78 -2.84
C ASP A 833 -24.07 22.83 -4.04
N GLY A 834 -22.87 22.30 -4.23
CA GLY A 834 -22.50 21.38 -5.31
C GLY A 834 -22.43 22.01 -6.70
N VAL A 835 -22.71 23.31 -6.84
CA VAL A 835 -22.85 24.01 -8.13
C VAL A 835 -21.86 25.15 -8.27
N THR A 836 -21.57 25.86 -7.18
CA THR A 836 -20.65 26.99 -7.21
C THR A 836 -19.21 26.46 -7.15
N VAL A 837 -18.42 26.69 -8.20
CA VAL A 837 -17.00 26.35 -8.22
C VAL A 837 -16.27 27.19 -7.18
N ALA A 838 -15.65 26.56 -6.19
CA ALA A 838 -14.83 27.17 -5.15
C ALA A 838 -13.36 27.27 -5.56
N ALA A 839 -12.87 26.34 -6.37
CA ALA A 839 -11.52 26.34 -6.93
C ALA A 839 -11.40 25.35 -8.11
N THR A 840 -10.37 25.52 -8.94
CA THR A 840 -10.01 24.54 -9.97
C THR A 840 -8.60 24.04 -9.68
N ILE A 841 -8.42 22.72 -9.62
CA ILE A 841 -7.12 22.05 -9.52
C ILE A 841 -6.70 21.56 -10.90
N ALA A 842 -5.45 21.79 -11.29
CA ALA A 842 -4.85 21.20 -12.49
C ALA A 842 -3.55 20.48 -12.17
N GLN A 843 -3.37 19.31 -12.76
CA GLN A 843 -2.13 18.55 -12.73
C GLN A 843 -1.53 18.48 -14.13
N GLY A 844 -0.21 18.59 -14.21
CA GLY A 844 0.54 18.67 -15.45
C GLY A 844 1.54 17.53 -15.59
N GLN A 845 1.82 17.12 -16.82
CA GLN A 845 2.97 16.29 -17.18
C GLN A 845 3.84 17.06 -18.17
N ASP A 846 5.13 17.26 -17.84
CA ASP A 846 6.07 17.87 -18.80
C ASP A 846 6.29 16.92 -19.97
N ILE A 847 5.83 17.32 -21.15
CA ILE A 847 6.00 16.57 -22.39
C ILE A 847 7.00 17.25 -23.33
N THR A 848 7.78 18.21 -22.83
CA THR A 848 8.71 19.00 -23.65
C THR A 848 9.78 18.12 -24.30
N GLU A 849 10.43 17.23 -23.54
CA GLU A 849 11.41 16.28 -24.11
C GLU A 849 10.74 15.33 -25.09
N ARG A 850 9.52 14.90 -24.79
CA ARG A 850 8.73 14.07 -25.69
C ARG A 850 8.40 14.81 -27.00
N LYS A 851 8.02 16.09 -26.94
CA LYS A 851 7.76 16.93 -28.14
C LYS A 851 9.04 17.21 -28.90
N TYR A 852 10.18 17.44 -28.23
CA TYR A 852 11.47 17.55 -28.91
C TYR A 852 11.90 16.24 -29.54
N ALA A 853 11.66 15.10 -28.89
CA ALA A 853 11.92 13.78 -29.45
C ALA A 853 10.96 13.45 -30.60
N GLU A 854 9.68 13.80 -30.51
CA GLU A 854 8.69 13.64 -31.59
C GLU A 854 9.01 14.55 -32.76
N ALA A 855 9.41 15.80 -32.52
CA ALA A 855 9.87 16.72 -33.57
C ALA A 855 11.20 16.26 -34.19
N ALA A 856 12.15 15.79 -33.39
CA ALA A 856 13.41 15.23 -33.88
C ALA A 856 13.20 13.91 -34.64
N LEU A 857 12.24 13.09 -34.21
CA LEU A 857 11.80 11.88 -34.90
C LEU A 857 11.10 12.24 -36.20
N GLN A 858 10.28 13.30 -36.22
CA GLN A 858 9.59 13.78 -37.41
C GLN A 858 10.58 14.36 -38.42
N VAL A 859 11.56 15.15 -37.99
CA VAL A 859 12.67 15.63 -38.83
C VAL A 859 13.51 14.44 -39.32
N LYS A 860 13.86 13.48 -38.45
CA LYS A 860 14.54 12.23 -38.85
C LYS A 860 13.71 11.39 -39.81
N LYS A 861 12.39 11.39 -39.67
CA LYS A 861 11.45 10.65 -40.53
C LYS A 861 11.33 11.33 -41.88
N GLU A 862 11.33 12.66 -41.92
CA GLU A 862 11.38 13.47 -43.13
C GLU A 862 12.75 13.34 -43.84
N GLU A 863 13.85 13.32 -43.10
CA GLU A 863 15.19 12.96 -43.61
C GLU A 863 15.24 11.52 -44.12
N LEU A 864 14.62 10.56 -43.41
CA LEU A 864 14.53 9.16 -43.84
C LEU A 864 13.62 8.97 -45.05
N THR A 865 12.51 9.70 -45.16
CA THR A 865 11.68 9.65 -46.37
C THR A 865 12.39 10.27 -47.55
N THR A 866 13.10 11.40 -47.35
CA THR A 866 13.90 12.02 -48.42
C THR A 866 15.05 11.12 -48.84
N ALA A 867 15.78 10.52 -47.88
CA ALA A 867 16.84 9.56 -48.16
C ALA A 867 16.31 8.24 -48.75
N ASN A 868 15.10 7.79 -48.40
CA ASN A 868 14.46 6.63 -49.04
C ASN A 868 14.02 6.97 -50.46
N GLU A 869 13.50 8.15 -50.73
CA GLU A 869 13.14 8.59 -52.09
C GLU A 869 14.41 8.73 -52.96
N GLU A 870 15.50 9.27 -52.42
CA GLU A 870 16.81 9.32 -53.09
C GLU A 870 17.42 7.92 -53.30
N LEU A 871 17.33 7.03 -52.30
CA LEU A 871 17.80 5.65 -52.41
C LEU A 871 16.97 4.85 -53.41
N GLN A 872 15.66 5.07 -53.46
CA GLN A 872 14.76 4.41 -54.40
C GLN A 872 14.99 4.90 -55.83
N ALA A 873 15.22 6.20 -56.02
CA ALA A 873 15.67 6.75 -57.32
C ALA A 873 17.04 6.20 -57.74
N GLN A 874 18.01 6.08 -56.81
CA GLN A 874 19.29 5.44 -57.07
C GLN A 874 19.15 3.94 -57.37
N GLN A 875 18.24 3.23 -56.72
CA GLN A 875 17.97 1.81 -56.99
C GLN A 875 17.32 1.62 -58.36
N GLU A 876 16.41 2.50 -58.77
CA GLU A 876 15.82 2.48 -60.11
C GLU A 876 16.85 2.83 -61.19
N GLU A 877 17.74 3.81 -60.93
CA GLU A 877 18.85 4.14 -61.82
C GLU A 877 19.89 3.00 -61.91
N LEU A 878 20.22 2.36 -60.77
CA LEU A 878 21.11 1.21 -60.73
C LEU A 878 20.48 -0.04 -61.38
N ALA A 879 19.16 -0.22 -61.28
CA ALA A 879 18.44 -1.30 -61.96
C ALA A 879 18.46 -1.09 -63.48
N ALA A 880 18.21 0.13 -63.96
CA ALA A 880 18.31 0.48 -65.37
C ALA A 880 19.75 0.32 -65.90
N ALA A 881 20.75 0.78 -65.12
CA ALA A 881 22.15 0.61 -65.47
C ALA A 881 22.58 -0.86 -65.47
N ASN A 882 22.05 -1.69 -64.56
CA ASN A 882 22.30 -3.13 -64.53
C ASN A 882 21.65 -3.85 -65.72
N GLU A 883 20.42 -3.50 -66.11
CA GLU A 883 19.80 -4.05 -67.32
C GLU A 883 20.59 -3.66 -68.58
N GLU A 884 21.06 -2.41 -68.65
CA GLU A 884 21.91 -1.95 -69.76
C GLU A 884 23.27 -2.67 -69.77
N LEU A 885 23.92 -2.83 -68.61
CA LEU A 885 25.17 -3.56 -68.47
C LEU A 885 24.98 -5.05 -68.81
N GLN A 886 23.84 -5.64 -68.45
CA GLN A 886 23.53 -7.03 -68.74
C GLN A 886 23.30 -7.24 -70.24
N SER A 887 22.59 -6.33 -70.90
CA SER A 887 22.46 -6.29 -72.36
C SER A 887 23.82 -6.12 -73.05
N GLN A 888 24.66 -5.18 -72.58
CA GLN A 888 26.02 -4.99 -73.10
C GLN A 888 26.91 -6.22 -72.85
N THR A 889 26.74 -6.91 -71.72
CA THR A 889 27.51 -8.12 -71.40
C THR A 889 27.08 -9.29 -72.29
N GLU A 890 25.79 -9.41 -72.61
CA GLU A 890 25.28 -10.39 -73.57
C GLU A 890 25.78 -10.10 -75.00
N GLU A 891 25.75 -8.83 -75.43
CA GLU A 891 26.29 -8.40 -76.72
C GLU A 891 27.81 -8.60 -76.79
N LEU A 892 28.55 -8.28 -75.71
CA LEU A 892 29.98 -8.50 -75.62
C LEU A 892 30.32 -9.99 -75.60
N ASN A 893 29.55 -10.83 -74.92
CA ASN A 893 29.72 -12.29 -74.92
C ASN A 893 29.48 -12.90 -76.30
N SER A 894 28.44 -12.43 -77.02
CA SER A 894 28.19 -12.81 -78.42
C SER A 894 29.37 -12.40 -79.33
N THR A 895 29.83 -11.16 -79.19
CA THR A 895 30.96 -10.63 -79.95
C THR A 895 32.26 -11.38 -79.63
N TYR A 896 32.48 -11.71 -78.36
CA TYR A 896 33.63 -12.48 -77.90
C TYR A 896 33.62 -13.91 -78.43
N GLN A 897 32.46 -14.57 -78.48
CA GLN A 897 32.31 -15.89 -79.09
C GLN A 897 32.60 -15.86 -80.60
N GLU A 898 32.11 -14.83 -81.31
CA GLU A 898 32.41 -14.68 -82.74
C GLU A 898 33.89 -14.36 -82.99
N LEU A 899 34.52 -13.54 -82.14
CA LEU A 899 35.95 -13.25 -82.20
C LEU A 899 36.79 -14.51 -81.90
N GLN A 900 36.39 -15.34 -80.94
CA GLN A 900 37.04 -16.63 -80.69
C GLN A 900 36.93 -17.55 -81.90
N ARG A 901 35.76 -17.59 -82.56
CA ARG A 901 35.55 -18.37 -83.79
C ARG A 901 36.45 -17.89 -84.92
N GLN A 902 36.53 -16.58 -85.15
CA GLN A 902 37.39 -15.97 -86.16
C GLN A 902 38.89 -16.18 -85.85
N THR A 903 39.29 -16.08 -84.58
CA THR A 903 40.68 -16.30 -84.17
C THR A 903 41.10 -17.74 -84.40
N GLU A 904 40.22 -18.71 -84.14
CA GLU A 904 40.46 -20.12 -84.40
C GLU A 904 40.54 -20.42 -85.92
N GLU A 905 39.72 -19.76 -86.75
CA GLU A 905 39.81 -19.86 -88.21
C GLU A 905 41.11 -19.26 -88.76
N ILE A 906 41.51 -18.07 -88.28
CA ILE A 906 42.77 -17.42 -88.65
C ILE A 906 43.95 -18.29 -88.21
N ARG A 907 43.91 -18.89 -87.01
CA ARG A 907 44.95 -19.81 -86.55
C ARG A 907 45.09 -21.01 -87.47
N LYS A 908 43.98 -21.62 -87.88
CA LYS A 908 43.98 -22.74 -88.84
C LYS A 908 44.52 -22.34 -90.22
N GLN A 909 44.19 -21.14 -90.69
CA GLN A 909 44.76 -20.59 -91.92
C GLN A 909 46.27 -20.35 -91.81
N ALA A 910 46.73 -19.74 -90.72
CA ALA A 910 48.15 -19.49 -90.47
C ALA A 910 48.96 -20.80 -90.37
N GLU A 911 48.41 -21.83 -89.71
CA GLU A 911 49.03 -23.16 -89.65
C GLU A 911 49.09 -23.84 -91.04
N ALA A 912 48.06 -23.66 -91.88
CA ALA A 912 48.07 -24.17 -93.25
C ALA A 912 49.12 -23.45 -94.12
N THR A 913 49.20 -22.12 -94.05
CA THR A 913 50.20 -21.33 -94.80
C THR A 913 51.63 -21.60 -94.32
N ALA A 914 51.84 -21.82 -93.02
CA ALA A 914 53.14 -22.22 -92.48
C ALA A 914 53.58 -23.59 -93.03
N ARG A 915 52.67 -24.58 -93.09
CA ARG A 915 52.98 -25.89 -93.68
C ARG A 915 53.29 -25.81 -95.17
N GLU A 916 52.57 -24.97 -95.93
CA GLU A 916 52.87 -24.75 -97.35
C GLU A 916 54.25 -24.11 -97.54
N ARG A 917 54.62 -23.17 -96.67
CA ARG A 917 55.94 -22.53 -96.68
C ARG A 917 57.07 -23.50 -96.35
N ASP A 918 56.92 -24.33 -95.31
CA ASP A 918 57.93 -25.32 -94.93
C ASP A 918 58.18 -26.34 -96.06
N VAL A 919 57.10 -26.76 -96.75
CA VAL A 919 57.21 -27.66 -97.92
C VAL A 919 57.88 -26.97 -99.11
N ALA A 920 57.63 -25.67 -99.32
CA ALA A 920 58.28 -24.89 -100.37
C ALA A 920 59.79 -24.66 -100.07
N GLU A 921 60.14 -24.36 -98.82
CA GLU A 921 61.54 -24.20 -98.38
C GLU A 921 62.31 -25.53 -98.49
N GLN A 922 61.68 -26.67 -98.14
CA GLN A 922 62.28 -27.99 -98.31
C GLN A 922 62.53 -28.33 -99.78
N ARG A 923 61.58 -28.05 -100.68
CA ARG A 923 61.76 -28.23 -102.13
C ARG A 923 62.84 -27.33 -102.71
N ALA A 924 62.96 -26.09 -102.22
CA ALA A 924 64.02 -25.18 -102.64
C ALA A 924 65.41 -25.70 -102.22
N ALA A 925 65.55 -26.23 -101.01
CA ALA A 925 66.78 -26.84 -100.52
C ALA A 925 67.17 -28.11 -101.29
N GLU A 926 66.20 -28.96 -101.65
CA GLU A 926 66.42 -30.15 -102.49
C GLU A 926 66.89 -29.77 -103.91
N LEU A 927 66.30 -28.72 -104.48
CA LEU A 927 66.71 -28.20 -105.80
C LEU A 927 68.14 -27.66 -105.75
N ASP A 928 68.51 -26.93 -104.71
CA ASP A 928 69.88 -26.42 -104.51
C ASP A 928 70.90 -27.54 -104.37
N ALA A 929 70.62 -28.54 -103.53
CA ALA A 929 71.48 -29.72 -103.41
C ALA A 929 71.66 -30.44 -104.75
N THR A 930 70.60 -30.53 -105.55
CA THR A 930 70.64 -31.14 -106.88
C THR A 930 71.52 -30.33 -107.84
N ILE A 931 71.33 -29.01 -107.91
CA ILE A 931 72.12 -28.10 -108.76
C ILE A 931 73.61 -28.15 -108.39
N SER A 932 73.94 -28.16 -107.10
CA SER A 932 75.33 -28.27 -106.63
C SER A 932 75.97 -29.62 -106.93
N SER A 933 75.20 -30.71 -107.03
CA SER A 933 75.71 -32.05 -107.33
C SER A 933 76.08 -32.28 -108.80
N ILE A 934 75.64 -31.41 -109.71
CA ILE A 934 75.91 -31.53 -111.14
C ILE A 934 77.37 -31.17 -111.41
N ALA A 935 78.16 -32.14 -111.89
CA ALA A 935 79.57 -31.97 -112.26
C ALA A 935 79.77 -31.25 -113.61
N ALA A 936 78.98 -30.22 -113.87
CA ALA A 936 79.04 -29.32 -115.02
C ALA A 936 78.63 -27.91 -114.57
N GLY A 937 79.10 -26.87 -115.24
CA GLY A 937 78.68 -25.51 -114.93
C GLY A 937 77.19 -25.31 -115.24
N VAL A 938 76.38 -25.04 -114.22
CA VAL A 938 74.94 -24.76 -114.33
C VAL A 938 74.68 -23.30 -113.97
N ILE A 939 74.01 -22.59 -114.88
CA ILE A 939 73.53 -21.21 -114.68
C ILE A 939 72.04 -21.23 -115.04
N ILE A 940 71.20 -20.77 -114.11
CA ILE A 940 69.76 -20.62 -114.28
C ILE A 940 69.45 -19.14 -114.28
N TYR A 941 68.66 -18.70 -115.24
CA TYR A 941 68.19 -17.33 -115.39
C TYR A 941 66.67 -17.26 -115.34
N ASP A 942 66.15 -16.08 -114.98
CA ASP A 942 64.74 -15.77 -115.11
C ASP A 942 64.37 -15.38 -116.56
N ASN A 943 63.08 -15.15 -116.79
CA ASN A 943 62.54 -14.77 -118.09
C ASN A 943 63.00 -13.36 -118.56
N MET A 944 63.69 -12.60 -117.70
CA MET A 944 64.26 -11.30 -118.01
C MET A 944 65.77 -11.39 -118.31
N GLY A 945 66.37 -12.60 -118.24
CA GLY A 945 67.78 -12.84 -118.50
C GLY A 945 68.70 -12.53 -117.32
N ASN A 946 68.16 -12.37 -116.11
CA ASN A 946 68.96 -12.25 -114.90
C ASN A 946 69.31 -13.63 -114.39
N VAL A 947 70.56 -13.84 -113.99
CA VAL A 947 70.95 -15.10 -113.34
C VAL A 947 70.31 -15.17 -111.96
N ILE A 948 69.52 -16.22 -111.72
CA ILE A 948 68.85 -16.49 -110.45
C ILE A 948 69.58 -17.55 -109.62
N ARG A 949 70.31 -18.47 -110.26
CA ARG A 949 71.15 -19.47 -109.59
C ARG A 949 72.35 -19.85 -110.44
N ILE A 950 73.47 -20.14 -109.79
CA ILE A 950 74.69 -20.63 -110.41
C ILE A 950 75.33 -21.66 -109.48
N ASN A 951 75.94 -22.71 -110.02
CA ASN A 951 76.67 -23.70 -109.21
C ASN A 951 78.18 -23.44 -109.17
N ASP A 952 78.88 -24.06 -108.22
CA ASP A 952 80.33 -23.87 -108.02
C ASP A 952 81.15 -24.17 -109.27
N TYR A 953 80.75 -25.17 -110.07
CA TYR A 953 81.42 -25.48 -111.33
C TYR A 953 81.32 -24.34 -112.35
N ALA A 954 80.17 -23.67 -112.45
CA ALA A 954 80.00 -22.50 -113.30
C ALA A 954 80.76 -21.29 -112.75
N HIS A 955 80.81 -21.09 -111.42
CA HIS A 955 81.68 -20.10 -110.80
C HIS A 955 83.16 -20.31 -111.18
N ILE A 956 83.63 -21.57 -111.16
CA ILE A 956 85.01 -21.90 -111.54
C ILE A 956 85.25 -21.69 -113.04
N LEU A 957 84.34 -22.17 -113.90
CA LEU A 957 84.46 -22.09 -115.36
C LEU A 957 84.49 -20.65 -115.87
N TYR A 958 83.60 -19.80 -115.35
CA TYR A 958 83.41 -18.43 -115.83
C TYR A 958 84.07 -17.37 -114.94
N LYS A 959 84.67 -17.77 -113.81
CA LYS A 959 85.29 -16.90 -112.79
C LYS A 959 84.38 -15.81 -112.23
N PHE A 960 83.09 -16.12 -112.05
CA PHE A 960 82.16 -15.20 -111.37
C PHE A 960 82.38 -15.22 -109.86
N THR A 961 82.32 -14.05 -109.22
CA THR A 961 82.30 -13.93 -107.75
C THR A 961 80.88 -13.96 -107.21
N SER A 962 80.69 -14.44 -105.97
CA SER A 962 79.37 -14.64 -105.35
C SER A 962 78.57 -13.35 -105.09
N ASP A 963 79.22 -12.19 -105.17
CA ASP A 963 78.63 -10.88 -104.86
C ASP A 963 77.98 -10.20 -106.09
N ASP A 964 78.00 -10.85 -107.26
CA ASP A 964 77.59 -10.26 -108.55
C ASP A 964 76.13 -10.56 -108.95
N TYR A 965 75.22 -10.85 -108.01
CA TYR A 965 73.81 -11.14 -108.31
C TYR A 965 72.79 -10.29 -107.53
N PRO A 966 71.69 -9.84 -108.17
CA PRO A 966 71.32 -10.07 -109.58
C PRO A 966 71.94 -9.00 -110.51
N LEU A 967 72.78 -9.41 -111.45
CA LEU A 967 73.20 -8.60 -112.59
C LEU A 967 72.54 -9.11 -113.89
N PRO A 968 72.24 -8.23 -114.86
CA PRO A 968 71.90 -8.65 -116.21
C PRO A 968 73.07 -9.45 -116.78
N PHE A 969 72.83 -10.68 -117.21
CA PHE A 969 73.89 -11.60 -117.60
C PHE A 969 74.74 -11.12 -118.79
N GLN A 970 74.25 -10.13 -119.56
CA GLN A 970 75.02 -9.44 -120.60
C GLN A 970 76.25 -8.70 -120.05
N GLU A 971 76.19 -8.16 -118.83
CA GLU A 971 77.34 -7.48 -118.22
C GLU A 971 78.40 -8.49 -117.74
N CYS A 972 77.98 -9.66 -117.28
CA CYS A 972 78.86 -10.77 -116.89
C CYS A 972 79.71 -11.29 -118.06
N LEU A 973 79.20 -11.23 -119.30
CA LEU A 973 79.91 -11.68 -120.51
C LEU A 973 80.86 -10.63 -121.11
N ALA A 974 80.74 -9.35 -120.73
CA ALA A 974 81.51 -8.27 -121.36
C ALA A 974 83.05 -8.44 -121.21
N GLY A 975 83.50 -9.25 -120.26
CA GLY A 975 84.91 -9.60 -120.05
C GLY A 975 85.40 -10.90 -120.70
N LEU A 976 84.52 -11.70 -121.33
CA LEU A 976 84.85 -13.03 -121.87
C LEU A 976 84.85 -13.02 -123.41
N GLN A 977 85.96 -13.45 -124.03
CA GLN A 977 86.06 -13.53 -125.49
C GLN A 977 85.80 -14.95 -125.99
N MET A 978 84.56 -15.20 -126.41
CA MET A 978 84.14 -16.51 -126.89
C MET A 978 84.50 -16.70 -128.36
N HIS A 979 85.20 -17.78 -128.66
CA HIS A 979 85.61 -18.17 -130.00
C HIS A 979 85.02 -19.54 -130.38
N LYS A 980 84.77 -19.73 -131.66
CA LYS A 980 84.52 -21.05 -132.24
C LYS A 980 85.80 -21.88 -132.16
N SER A 981 85.67 -23.20 -132.27
CA SER A 981 86.82 -24.13 -132.22
C SER A 981 87.87 -23.90 -133.33
N ASP A 982 87.52 -23.18 -134.39
CA ASP A 982 88.42 -22.73 -135.48
C ASP A 982 89.13 -21.39 -135.19
N GLY A 983 88.91 -20.79 -134.03
CA GLY A 983 89.53 -19.55 -133.58
C GLY A 983 88.81 -18.26 -134.02
N VAL A 984 87.66 -18.36 -134.69
CA VAL A 984 86.86 -17.18 -135.07
C VAL A 984 86.01 -16.70 -133.88
N PRO A 985 86.06 -15.41 -133.48
CA PRO A 985 85.23 -14.89 -132.40
C PRO A 985 83.75 -14.95 -132.76
N TYR A 986 82.90 -15.31 -131.79
CA TYR A 986 81.45 -15.20 -131.95
C TYR A 986 81.04 -13.73 -132.07
N ALA A 987 80.07 -13.44 -132.94
CA ALA A 987 79.32 -12.19 -132.84
C ALA A 987 78.49 -12.23 -131.54
N THR A 988 78.40 -11.11 -130.82
CA THR A 988 77.76 -11.04 -129.50
C THR A 988 76.36 -11.67 -129.47
N GLU A 989 75.55 -11.46 -130.51
CA GLU A 989 74.18 -12.00 -130.59
C GLU A 989 74.11 -13.49 -131.01
N GLU A 990 75.18 -14.06 -131.56
CA GLU A 990 75.23 -15.43 -132.06
C GLU A 990 75.92 -16.41 -131.11
N THR A 991 76.34 -15.95 -129.93
CA THR A 991 76.87 -16.86 -128.91
C THR A 991 75.82 -17.93 -128.57
N PRO A 992 76.24 -19.17 -128.25
CA PRO A 992 75.32 -20.21 -127.82
C PRO A 992 74.40 -19.73 -126.68
N LEU A 993 74.92 -18.86 -125.83
CA LEU A 993 74.22 -18.34 -124.67
C LEU A 993 73.06 -17.39 -125.01
N ASN A 994 73.26 -16.44 -125.94
CA ASN A 994 72.19 -15.53 -126.37
C ASN A 994 71.13 -16.22 -127.24
N ARG A 995 71.52 -17.29 -127.92
CA ARG A 995 70.58 -18.18 -128.62
C ARG A 995 69.72 -18.96 -127.61
N ALA A 996 70.31 -19.43 -126.50
CA ALA A 996 69.56 -20.07 -125.43
C ALA A 996 68.54 -19.13 -124.75
N LEU A 997 68.90 -17.87 -124.50
CA LEU A 997 67.97 -16.84 -123.96
C LEU A 997 66.78 -16.55 -124.90
N ARG A 998 66.92 -16.80 -126.20
CA ARG A 998 65.82 -16.73 -127.19
C ARG A 998 64.97 -18.01 -127.26
N GLY A 999 65.26 -18.99 -126.42
CA GLY A 999 64.55 -20.28 -126.35
C GLY A 999 65.13 -21.36 -127.26
N GLU A 1000 66.30 -21.15 -127.87
CA GLU A 1000 66.98 -22.22 -128.63
C GLU A 1000 67.64 -23.23 -127.68
N VAL A 1001 67.38 -24.52 -127.87
CA VAL A 1001 68.11 -25.57 -127.16
C VAL A 1001 69.37 -25.91 -127.95
N ILE A 1002 70.53 -25.66 -127.34
CA ILE A 1002 71.84 -25.90 -127.95
C ILE A 1002 72.47 -27.12 -127.30
N ARG A 1003 73.09 -27.97 -128.11
CA ARG A 1003 73.76 -29.19 -127.68
C ARG A 1003 75.06 -29.36 -128.44
N ASP A 1004 76.07 -29.86 -127.73
CA ASP A 1004 77.35 -30.31 -128.29
C ASP A 1004 78.12 -29.27 -129.11
N GLU A 1005 77.91 -27.97 -128.84
CA GLU A 1005 78.61 -26.87 -129.50
C GLU A 1005 79.93 -26.60 -128.77
N GLU A 1006 81.05 -26.88 -129.43
CA GLU A 1006 82.39 -26.61 -128.90
C GLU A 1006 82.75 -25.14 -129.07
N MET A 1007 83.19 -24.52 -127.97
CA MET A 1007 83.63 -23.15 -127.93
C MET A 1007 84.87 -23.02 -127.04
N MET A 1008 85.72 -22.07 -127.37
CA MET A 1008 86.78 -21.61 -126.48
C MET A 1008 86.35 -20.31 -125.82
N ILE A 1009 86.48 -20.26 -124.49
CA ILE A 1009 86.23 -19.06 -123.68
C ILE A 1009 87.56 -18.55 -123.13
#